data_AF-A0A0L7L9U4-F1
#
_entry.id   AF-A0A0L7L9U4-F1
#
_cell.length_a   1.000
_cell.length_b   1.000
_cell.length_c   1.000
_cell.angle_alpha   90.00
_cell.angle_beta   90.00
_cell.angle_gamma   90.00
#
_symmetry.space_group_name_H-M   'P 1'
#
loop_
_entity.id
_entity.type
_entity.pdbx_description
1 polymer ?
#
loop_
_entity_poly.entity_id
_entity_poly.type
_entity_poly.pdbx_seq_one_letter_code
_entity_poly.pdbx_strand_id
1 'polypeptide(L)'
;MAGKLTCVIFALGICNAYSLELKQMLILSRHNLRTPLTGGLQSMSPKIWPKWDYAPGELTKKGALLEEYLGEYFAEWMKYQGLIPEGCPEADSVFVYANTRQRCKDTAKAFVDAAFRNCSIPVNFKNITEMDPIFNPVIHNSSEAFKEQCISEMSKKLNETDLRDVYLELNRITDIKDSQICKEESYCDLVNDTTDIVYKVGEEPNVAGPLFIANCMVDAFLMRYYEGLPEGDIAWGEIKTDEQWNLLTRVVKGNLNVRFNLPKSAKDVARPLLQYIKEMLSSNKTLTLLVGHDSNLNSVIAALGFKLFKLPGQLEISPIGAKLVFQRWSDEENDFLKVEFVYQSWPQIRNAEQLSLLNPPKNITMYFNNLSDEDGFYRWSEFEIACGMAGQAILYLFVLGTCSFANSLELKQMLILSRHNLRTPLTGGLQSMSPKIWPKWDYAPGELTEKGALLEGYLGEYFAEWMKYQGLIPEGCPEADSVFVYANTRQRCKDTAKAFVDAAFRNCSIPVNFKNITEMDPIFNPVIHNSSEAFKEQCISEMSKKLNETDLRDVYLELNRITDIKDSQICKEESYCDLVNDTSDIVFKVGEEPNVTGPLFIADCLVDAFLMRYYEGLPLGDIAWGEIKTDEQWNLLARVVKGYLNVRLNLPKSAKDFARPLLQYIKEMLSSNKPLTLLVGHDSNLNSVIAALGFKQFKLPGQLEISPIGAKLVFQRWTDGENDFLKVEYVYQSWPQIRNAEQLSLLNPPKNITMQMKTGYIAGVSLKVYCEIFANSLELKQVLILSRHNVRTPFADNLQSLSPNVWPKWEDAPGELTKKGALLEGYHGQYFSQWLDQQQLIPEGCPEQNSVFVHTNTIQRTKDTAMAFLDAAFHNCSIPVDYENILEMDPIFYPDAHNTEAVKQQIISEISKKLNETDLKDVYLELNRIANLKDSQICKEQSYCDLVNDTGDIVYKVGEEPVISGPLYIAFSMVDAFLMGYYEGLPEEDIAWGEIKTDEQWNLLIKAVNARQDIRFNLPKSSKELAKPLVQYIKEMLSSNKTLTLLVGHDFNLHSVIAALGFKLFKLPGQLENSPIGAKLVFQRWSDGVNDFLRVEYVYQSLPQIRNAEQLSLLNPPKNITMYFNNMSDENGFYRWSEFESILRDVTE
;
A
#
# COMPACT_ATOMS: atom_id res chain seq x y z
N MET A 1 56.59 15.97 -9.72
CA MET A 1 56.22 17.37 -9.42
C MET A 1 54.82 17.36 -8.85
N ALA A 2 54.64 17.96 -7.66
CA ALA A 2 53.40 18.28 -6.91
C ALA A 2 52.37 17.12 -6.76
N GLY A 3 51.99 16.65 -5.58
CA GLY A 3 51.96 17.29 -4.26
C GLY A 3 50.55 17.12 -3.70
N LYS A 4 50.40 16.25 -2.69
CA LYS A 4 49.15 15.99 -1.96
C LYS A 4 48.47 17.29 -1.51
N LEU A 5 47.17 17.40 -1.73
CA LEU A 5 46.29 18.26 -0.94
C LEU A 5 45.18 17.41 -0.32
N THR A 6 45.30 17.21 0.98
CA THR A 6 44.26 16.69 1.86
C THR A 6 43.25 17.82 2.10
N CYS A 7 41.98 17.61 1.80
CA CYS A 7 40.91 18.48 2.27
C CYS A 7 39.93 17.65 3.09
N VAL A 8 39.92 17.90 4.39
CA VAL A 8 38.94 17.44 5.37
C VAL A 8 37.69 18.30 5.16
N ILE A 9 36.55 17.70 4.83
CA ILE A 9 35.24 18.34 4.94
C ILE A 9 34.35 17.45 5.81
N PHE A 10 33.83 18.10 6.84
CA PHE A 10 32.93 17.61 7.87
C PHE A 10 31.71 16.88 7.32
N ALA A 11 31.36 15.78 7.99
CA ALA A 11 30.09 15.10 7.86
C ALA A 11 28.93 16.03 8.24
N LEU A 12 28.09 16.36 7.27
CA LEU A 12 26.70 16.77 7.45
C LEU A 12 25.87 15.84 6.56
N GLY A 13 25.22 14.88 7.22
CA GLY A 13 24.38 13.88 6.58
C GLY A 13 23.17 14.51 5.91
N ILE A 14 23.11 14.42 4.59
CA ILE A 14 21.93 14.66 3.77
C ILE A 14 21.87 13.52 2.74
N CYS A 15 20.86 12.66 2.92
CA CYS A 15 20.34 11.61 2.02
C CYS A 15 21.31 11.03 0.97
N ASN A 16 21.93 9.89 1.29
CA ASN A 16 22.42 8.97 0.27
C ASN A 16 21.23 8.50 -0.59
N ALA A 17 21.25 8.84 -1.88
CA ALA A 17 20.66 7.95 -2.87
C ALA A 17 21.48 6.66 -2.82
N TYR A 18 20.87 5.53 -2.45
CA TYR A 18 21.56 4.24 -2.54
C TYR A 18 21.99 4.03 -4.00
N SER A 19 23.30 4.10 -4.26
CA SER A 19 23.87 3.75 -5.57
C SER A 19 23.96 2.23 -5.63
N LEU A 20 22.94 1.57 -6.18
CA LEU A 20 22.98 0.13 -6.42
C LEU A 20 23.98 -0.20 -7.52
N GLU A 21 24.89 -1.11 -7.25
CA GLU A 21 25.86 -1.65 -8.20
C GLU A 21 25.49 -3.08 -8.59
N LEU A 22 25.51 -3.39 -9.88
CA LEU A 22 25.23 -4.72 -10.40
C LEU A 22 26.43 -5.64 -10.18
N LYS A 23 26.28 -6.67 -9.33
CA LYS A 23 27.35 -7.60 -8.94
C LYS A 23 27.36 -8.91 -9.73
N GLN A 24 26.19 -9.39 -10.14
CA GLN A 24 26.08 -10.69 -10.82
C GLN A 24 24.84 -10.74 -11.72
N MET A 25 24.96 -11.52 -12.80
CA MET A 25 23.88 -11.82 -13.73
C MET A 25 23.77 -13.30 -14.05
N LEU A 26 22.55 -13.83 -14.03
CA LEU A 26 22.23 -15.14 -14.61
C LEU A 26 21.12 -14.99 -15.64
N ILE A 27 21.38 -15.45 -16.86
CA ILE A 27 20.46 -15.41 -17.98
C ILE A 27 20.02 -16.84 -18.30
N LEU A 28 18.73 -17.14 -18.14
CA LEU A 28 18.11 -18.33 -18.73
C LEU A 28 17.49 -17.94 -20.07
N SER A 29 18.04 -18.43 -21.18
CA SER A 29 17.62 -18.13 -22.54
C SER A 29 16.87 -19.29 -23.18
N ARG A 30 15.81 -19.00 -23.94
CA ARG A 30 15.33 -19.87 -25.03
C ARG A 30 16.32 -19.77 -26.20
N HIS A 31 16.45 -20.84 -26.98
CA HIS A 31 17.12 -20.77 -28.28
C HIS A 31 16.43 -19.74 -29.22
N ASN A 32 17.16 -19.24 -30.22
CA ASN A 32 16.61 -18.29 -31.19
C ASN A 32 15.92 -19.03 -32.38
N LEU A 33 15.61 -18.30 -33.46
CA LEU A 33 14.80 -18.76 -34.60
C LEU A 33 15.31 -20.07 -35.20
N ARG A 34 14.40 -21.05 -35.30
CA ARG A 34 14.67 -22.40 -35.79
C ARG A 34 13.69 -22.79 -36.88
N THR A 35 14.02 -23.86 -37.60
CA THR A 35 13.02 -24.57 -38.39
C THR A 35 12.00 -25.28 -37.49
N PRO A 36 10.80 -25.61 -37.99
CA PRO A 36 9.78 -26.35 -37.24
C PRO A 36 10.30 -27.71 -36.76
N LEU A 37 9.85 -28.16 -35.58
CA LEU A 37 10.34 -29.39 -34.94
C LEU A 37 9.82 -30.67 -35.61
N THR A 38 8.64 -30.63 -36.24
CA THR A 38 7.95 -31.83 -36.72
C THR A 38 8.14 -32.05 -38.23
N GLY A 39 8.52 -33.27 -38.60
CA GLY A 39 8.50 -33.73 -40.00
C GLY A 39 7.10 -34.11 -40.52
N GLY A 40 6.11 -34.15 -39.63
CA GLY A 40 4.74 -34.60 -39.92
C GLY A 40 3.79 -33.53 -40.45
N LEU A 41 4.25 -32.29 -40.70
CA LEU A 41 3.38 -31.21 -41.19
C LEU A 41 2.64 -31.58 -42.47
N GLN A 42 3.29 -32.35 -43.36
CA GLN A 42 2.70 -32.74 -44.64
C GLN A 42 1.47 -33.65 -44.50
N SER A 43 1.33 -34.42 -43.41
CA SER A 43 0.13 -35.24 -43.22
C SER A 43 -1.08 -34.41 -42.80
N MET A 44 -0.85 -33.20 -42.28
CA MET A 44 -1.87 -32.32 -41.70
C MET A 44 -2.58 -31.42 -42.73
N SER A 45 -2.16 -31.43 -43.99
CA SER A 45 -2.80 -30.69 -45.08
C SER A 45 -2.54 -31.39 -46.43
N PRO A 46 -3.51 -31.44 -47.35
CA PRO A 46 -3.25 -31.87 -48.73
C PRO A 46 -2.39 -30.85 -49.51
N LYS A 47 -2.23 -29.62 -49.00
CA LYS A 47 -1.38 -28.60 -49.60
C LYS A 47 0.09 -28.95 -49.41
N ILE A 48 0.93 -28.53 -50.35
CA ILE A 48 2.38 -28.74 -50.27
C ILE A 48 2.96 -27.74 -49.28
N TRP A 49 3.56 -28.24 -48.20
CA TRP A 49 4.28 -27.38 -47.27
C TRP A 49 5.59 -26.92 -47.91
N PRO A 50 5.91 -25.61 -47.88
CA PRO A 50 7.16 -25.17 -48.45
C PRO A 50 8.34 -25.72 -47.63
N LYS A 51 9.44 -26.03 -48.30
CA LYS A 51 10.63 -26.63 -47.68
C LYS A 51 11.46 -25.57 -46.95
N TRP A 52 12.26 -26.03 -45.99
CA TRP A 52 13.32 -25.26 -45.35
C TRP A 52 14.68 -25.76 -45.85
N ASP A 53 15.66 -24.87 -45.89
CA ASP A 53 17.03 -25.20 -46.30
C ASP A 53 17.85 -25.92 -45.21
N TYR A 54 17.29 -26.00 -43.99
CA TYR A 54 17.92 -26.62 -42.82
C TYR A 54 17.12 -27.84 -42.36
N ALA A 55 17.74 -28.72 -41.58
CA ALA A 55 17.05 -29.87 -41.03
C ALA A 55 16.02 -29.43 -39.97
N PRO A 56 14.99 -30.25 -39.67
CA PRO A 56 13.98 -29.93 -38.67
C PRO A 56 14.58 -29.63 -37.28
N GLY A 57 14.13 -28.54 -36.66
CA GLY A 57 14.56 -28.09 -35.35
C GLY A 57 15.97 -27.49 -35.25
N GLU A 58 16.65 -27.24 -36.38
CA GLU A 58 17.94 -26.54 -36.43
C GLU A 58 17.76 -25.01 -36.38
N LEU A 59 18.73 -24.32 -35.78
CA LEU A 59 18.80 -22.85 -35.80
C LEU A 59 19.04 -22.36 -37.23
N THR A 60 18.32 -21.33 -37.66
CA THR A 60 18.55 -20.70 -38.97
C THR A 60 19.70 -19.70 -38.89
N LYS A 61 20.28 -19.32 -40.04
CA LYS A 61 21.26 -18.23 -40.10
C LYS A 61 20.70 -16.92 -39.54
N LYS A 62 19.42 -16.64 -39.80
CA LYS A 62 18.75 -15.46 -39.24
C LYS A 62 18.59 -15.60 -37.72
N GLY A 63 18.29 -16.79 -37.21
CA GLY A 63 18.28 -17.05 -35.77
C GLY A 63 19.61 -16.76 -35.09
N ALA A 64 20.72 -17.16 -35.71
CA ALA A 64 22.06 -16.79 -35.23
C ALA A 64 22.26 -15.28 -35.23
N LEU A 65 21.93 -14.58 -36.32
CA LEU A 65 22.05 -13.12 -36.43
C LEU A 65 21.22 -12.36 -35.37
N LEU A 66 19.97 -12.77 -35.14
CA LEU A 66 19.11 -12.19 -34.12
C LEU A 66 19.71 -12.35 -32.71
N GLU A 67 20.35 -13.49 -32.46
CA GLU A 67 21.04 -13.75 -31.20
C GLU A 67 22.35 -12.97 -31.08
N GLU A 68 23.08 -12.75 -32.17
CA GLU A 68 24.25 -11.86 -32.20
C GLU A 68 23.85 -10.44 -31.77
N TYR A 69 22.73 -9.91 -32.28
CA TYR A 69 22.22 -8.60 -31.85
C TYR A 69 21.84 -8.56 -30.37
N LEU A 70 21.26 -9.64 -29.82
CA LEU A 70 21.03 -9.74 -28.38
C LEU A 70 22.36 -9.76 -27.62
N GLY A 71 23.36 -10.50 -28.11
CA GLY A 71 24.71 -10.52 -27.54
C GLY A 71 25.36 -9.14 -27.52
N GLU A 72 25.28 -8.39 -28.62
CA GLU A 72 25.76 -7.00 -28.72
C GLU A 72 25.08 -6.10 -27.69
N TYR A 73 23.75 -6.10 -27.63
CA TYR A 73 23.00 -5.32 -26.65
C TYR A 73 23.39 -5.66 -25.20
N PHE A 74 23.44 -6.95 -24.85
CA PHE A 74 23.81 -7.35 -23.50
C PHE A 74 25.25 -6.96 -23.16
N ALA A 75 26.18 -7.03 -24.10
CA ALA A 75 27.54 -6.55 -23.89
C ALA A 75 27.59 -5.04 -23.65
N GLU A 76 26.90 -4.23 -24.46
CA GLU A 76 26.80 -2.78 -24.25
C GLU A 76 26.19 -2.46 -22.88
N TRP A 77 25.09 -3.13 -22.52
CA TRP A 77 24.39 -2.89 -21.29
C TRP A 77 25.19 -3.33 -20.05
N MET A 78 25.84 -4.50 -20.08
CA MET A 78 26.68 -4.95 -18.96
C MET A 78 27.90 -4.06 -18.75
N LYS A 79 28.51 -3.53 -19.82
CA LYS A 79 29.60 -2.54 -19.73
C LYS A 79 29.12 -1.23 -19.14
N TYR A 80 27.97 -0.74 -19.61
CA TYR A 80 27.34 0.46 -19.10
C TYR A 80 27.03 0.35 -17.59
N GLN A 81 26.60 -0.83 -17.12
CA GLN A 81 26.35 -1.11 -15.70
C GLN A 81 27.62 -1.47 -14.90
N GLY A 82 28.79 -1.52 -15.52
CA GLY A 82 30.06 -1.85 -14.87
C GLY A 82 30.24 -3.33 -14.47
N LEU A 83 29.37 -4.24 -14.93
CA LEU A 83 29.46 -5.67 -14.58
C LEU A 83 30.63 -6.39 -15.27
N ILE A 84 31.00 -5.96 -16.48
CA ILE A 84 32.13 -6.49 -17.25
C ILE A 84 33.02 -5.35 -17.75
N PRO A 85 34.34 -5.59 -17.96
CA PRO A 85 35.25 -4.56 -18.47
C PRO A 85 34.98 -4.20 -19.94
N GLU A 86 35.54 -3.08 -20.39
CA GLU A 86 35.52 -2.68 -21.82
C GLU A 86 36.19 -3.70 -22.74
N GLY A 87 37.22 -4.40 -22.23
CA GLY A 87 37.93 -5.49 -22.91
C GLY A 87 37.33 -6.87 -22.62
N CYS A 88 38.11 -7.93 -22.84
CA CYS A 88 37.67 -9.28 -22.51
C CYS A 88 37.53 -9.47 -21.00
N PRO A 89 36.42 -10.06 -20.51
CA PRO A 89 36.33 -10.48 -19.12
C PRO A 89 37.33 -11.60 -18.83
N GLU A 90 37.68 -11.77 -17.56
CA GLU A 90 38.44 -12.94 -17.10
C GLU A 90 37.70 -14.23 -17.52
N ALA A 91 38.40 -15.19 -18.12
CA ALA A 91 37.76 -16.35 -18.72
C ALA A 91 36.90 -17.16 -17.72
N ASP A 92 37.29 -17.15 -16.44
CA ASP A 92 36.57 -17.81 -15.36
C ASP A 92 35.44 -16.98 -14.74
N SER A 93 35.25 -15.70 -15.09
CA SER A 93 34.13 -14.90 -14.56
C SER A 93 32.83 -15.10 -15.35
N VAL A 94 32.93 -15.55 -16.60
CA VAL A 94 31.80 -15.82 -17.49
C VAL A 94 31.61 -17.33 -17.65
N PHE A 95 30.40 -17.83 -17.43
CA PHE A 95 30.07 -19.24 -17.62
C PHE A 95 28.89 -19.41 -18.58
N VAL A 96 29.09 -20.15 -19.67
CA VAL A 96 28.06 -20.39 -20.68
C VAL A 96 27.79 -21.87 -20.78
N TYR A 97 26.52 -22.27 -20.64
CA TYR A 97 26.09 -23.65 -20.67
C TYR A 97 24.84 -23.83 -21.53
N ALA A 98 24.93 -24.66 -22.56
CA ALA A 98 23.84 -24.93 -23.47
C ALA A 98 23.37 -26.37 -23.35
N ASN A 99 22.07 -26.57 -23.57
CA ASN A 99 21.53 -27.90 -23.82
C ASN A 99 22.16 -28.54 -25.09
N THR A 100 22.09 -29.86 -25.20
CA THR A 100 22.76 -30.67 -26.25
C THR A 100 22.24 -30.45 -27.67
N ARG A 101 21.03 -29.93 -27.83
CA ARG A 101 20.40 -29.69 -29.14
C ARG A 101 21.18 -28.61 -29.91
N GLN A 102 21.38 -28.83 -31.22
CA GLN A 102 22.14 -27.91 -32.08
C GLN A 102 21.66 -26.46 -31.92
N ARG A 103 20.34 -26.24 -31.96
CA ARG A 103 19.78 -24.89 -31.82
C ARG A 103 20.18 -24.16 -30.53
N CYS A 104 20.35 -24.89 -29.43
CA CYS A 104 20.75 -24.30 -28.15
C CYS A 104 22.25 -23.98 -28.15
N LYS A 105 23.09 -24.91 -28.65
CA LYS A 105 24.54 -24.71 -28.77
C LYS A 105 24.88 -23.54 -29.69
N ASP A 106 24.21 -23.45 -30.83
CA ASP A 106 24.49 -22.44 -31.84
C ASP A 106 23.93 -21.07 -31.43
N THR A 107 22.80 -21.03 -30.70
CA THR A 107 22.32 -19.80 -30.05
C THR A 107 23.36 -19.31 -29.03
N ALA A 108 23.82 -20.20 -28.14
CA ALA A 108 24.83 -19.83 -27.14
C ALA A 108 26.12 -19.33 -27.79
N LYS A 109 26.56 -19.99 -28.87
CA LYS A 109 27.72 -19.58 -29.64
C LYS A 109 27.53 -18.20 -30.29
N ALA A 110 26.41 -17.96 -30.95
CA ALA A 110 26.09 -16.67 -31.57
C ALA A 110 26.08 -15.53 -30.54
N PHE A 111 25.45 -15.74 -29.38
CA PHE A 111 25.47 -14.76 -28.29
C PHE A 111 26.90 -14.47 -27.84
N VAL A 112 27.72 -15.51 -27.59
CA VAL A 112 29.09 -15.36 -27.08
C VAL A 112 30.00 -14.68 -28.09
N ASP A 113 29.97 -15.10 -29.35
CA ASP A 113 30.82 -14.55 -30.42
C ASP A 113 30.55 -13.04 -30.60
N ALA A 114 29.30 -12.60 -30.40
CA ALA A 114 28.90 -11.20 -30.50
C ALA A 114 29.14 -10.39 -29.21
N ALA A 115 28.80 -10.93 -28.04
CA ALA A 115 28.96 -10.25 -26.76
C ALA A 115 30.44 -10.09 -26.35
N PHE A 116 31.27 -11.06 -26.73
CA PHE A 116 32.68 -11.16 -26.33
C PHE A 116 33.61 -11.31 -27.54
N ARG A 117 33.46 -10.41 -28.50
CA ARG A 117 34.28 -10.40 -29.74
C ARG A 117 35.78 -10.46 -29.41
N ASN A 118 36.48 -11.36 -30.08
CA ASN A 118 37.91 -11.64 -29.90
C ASN A 118 38.32 -12.21 -28.52
N CYS A 119 37.36 -12.60 -27.68
CA CYS A 119 37.62 -13.27 -26.40
C CYS A 119 37.47 -14.79 -26.54
N SER A 120 38.22 -15.54 -25.74
CA SER A 120 38.13 -17.02 -25.71
C SER A 120 37.19 -17.48 -24.61
N ILE A 121 35.87 -17.33 -24.82
CA ILE A 121 34.83 -17.79 -23.88
C ILE A 121 34.24 -19.12 -24.39
N PRO A 122 34.40 -20.24 -23.67
CA PRO A 122 33.89 -21.53 -24.12
C PRO A 122 32.37 -21.68 -23.89
N VAL A 123 31.68 -22.28 -24.87
CA VAL A 123 30.29 -22.76 -24.70
C VAL A 123 30.33 -24.20 -24.21
N ASN A 124 29.89 -24.43 -22.97
CA ASN A 124 29.88 -25.76 -22.37
C ASN A 124 28.57 -26.49 -22.71
N PHE A 125 28.63 -27.80 -22.93
CA PHE A 125 27.47 -28.68 -23.12
C PHE A 125 27.87 -30.14 -22.90
N LYS A 126 26.91 -31.02 -22.57
CA LYS A 126 27.19 -32.46 -22.47
C LYS A 126 27.36 -33.10 -23.85
N ASN A 127 28.34 -33.99 -23.98
CA ASN A 127 28.54 -34.77 -25.19
C ASN A 127 27.70 -36.06 -25.17
N ILE A 128 26.37 -35.92 -25.25
CA ILE A 128 25.39 -37.01 -25.31
C ILE A 128 24.36 -36.74 -26.41
N THR A 129 23.75 -37.80 -26.95
CA THR A 129 22.73 -37.70 -28.00
C THR A 129 21.37 -37.21 -27.48
N GLU A 130 21.04 -37.60 -26.24
CA GLU A 130 19.80 -37.22 -25.58
C GLU A 130 19.80 -35.76 -25.12
N MET A 131 18.63 -35.25 -24.73
CA MET A 131 18.55 -33.94 -24.10
C MET A 131 19.30 -33.96 -22.76
N ASP A 132 20.00 -32.86 -22.42
CA ASP A 132 20.62 -32.74 -21.12
C ASP A 132 19.55 -32.82 -20.01
N PRO A 133 19.68 -33.72 -19.02
CA PRO A 133 18.74 -33.80 -17.90
C PRO A 133 18.49 -32.47 -17.16
N ILE A 134 19.45 -31.53 -17.16
CA ILE A 134 19.25 -30.20 -16.55
C ILE A 134 18.20 -29.39 -17.31
N PHE A 135 18.18 -29.51 -18.64
CA PHE A 135 17.26 -28.76 -19.50
C PHE A 135 16.07 -29.59 -19.99
N ASN A 136 15.95 -30.85 -19.58
CA ASN A 136 14.91 -31.76 -20.03
C ASN A 136 13.67 -31.66 -19.11
N PRO A 137 12.54 -31.06 -19.56
CA PRO A 137 11.39 -30.75 -18.71
C PRO A 137 10.45 -31.97 -18.59
N VAL A 138 10.98 -33.08 -18.08
CA VAL A 138 10.26 -34.35 -17.94
C VAL A 138 9.64 -34.50 -16.57
N ILE A 139 8.59 -35.31 -16.50
CA ILE A 139 7.97 -35.72 -15.25
C ILE A 139 8.93 -36.66 -14.51
N HIS A 140 9.30 -36.31 -13.28
CA HIS A 140 10.18 -37.10 -12.43
C HIS A 140 9.39 -37.88 -11.37
N ASN A 141 8.27 -37.34 -10.89
CA ASN A 141 7.51 -37.94 -9.80
C ASN A 141 6.57 -39.05 -10.30
N SER A 142 6.78 -40.27 -9.79
CA SER A 142 6.02 -41.46 -10.16
C SER A 142 4.86 -41.80 -9.23
N SER A 143 4.53 -40.94 -8.26
CA SER A 143 3.42 -41.19 -7.33
C SER A 143 2.06 -40.99 -8.01
N GLU A 144 1.10 -41.87 -7.69
CA GLU A 144 -0.26 -41.78 -8.26
C GLU A 144 -0.95 -40.47 -7.84
N ALA A 145 -0.76 -40.02 -6.60
CA ALA A 145 -1.29 -38.76 -6.11
C ALA A 145 -0.77 -37.54 -6.91
N PHE A 146 0.51 -37.54 -7.30
CA PHE A 146 1.06 -36.47 -8.14
C PHE A 146 0.53 -36.55 -9.58
N LYS A 147 0.41 -37.76 -10.12
CA LYS A 147 -0.19 -38.00 -11.44
C LYS A 147 -1.63 -37.47 -11.51
N GLU A 148 -2.48 -37.80 -10.54
CA GLU A 148 -3.85 -37.28 -10.47
C GLU A 148 -3.89 -35.74 -10.40
N GLN A 149 -3.00 -35.14 -9.62
CA GLN A 149 -2.89 -33.68 -9.53
C GLN A 149 -2.43 -33.04 -10.84
N CYS A 150 -1.41 -33.59 -11.50
CA CYS A 150 -0.93 -33.09 -12.79
C CYS A 150 -2.02 -33.17 -13.86
N ILE A 151 -2.71 -34.32 -13.95
CA ILE A 151 -3.82 -34.50 -14.90
C ILE A 151 -4.96 -33.52 -14.59
N SER A 152 -5.30 -33.32 -13.32
CA SER A 152 -6.33 -32.36 -12.91
C SER A 152 -5.97 -30.91 -13.29
N GLU A 153 -4.72 -30.48 -13.05
CA GLU A 153 -4.25 -29.13 -13.43
C GLU A 153 -4.27 -28.93 -14.95
N MET A 154 -3.74 -29.90 -15.70
CA MET A 154 -3.75 -29.88 -17.16
C MET A 154 -5.17 -29.86 -17.71
N SER A 155 -6.08 -30.68 -17.16
CA SER A 155 -7.47 -30.74 -17.59
C SER A 155 -8.22 -29.44 -17.31
N LYS A 156 -8.03 -28.88 -16.11
CA LYS A 156 -8.60 -27.57 -15.77
C LYS A 156 -8.12 -26.51 -16.76
N LYS A 157 -6.81 -26.45 -17.02
CA LYS A 157 -6.24 -25.44 -17.93
C LYS A 157 -6.68 -25.63 -19.37
N LEU A 158 -6.83 -26.87 -19.81
CA LEU A 158 -7.33 -27.21 -21.13
C LEU A 158 -8.78 -26.74 -21.30
N ASN A 159 -9.64 -26.96 -20.29
CA ASN A 159 -11.03 -26.52 -20.31
C ASN A 159 -11.19 -24.99 -20.28
N GLU A 160 -10.26 -24.27 -19.65
CA GLU A 160 -10.22 -22.80 -19.66
C GLU A 160 -9.77 -22.23 -21.02
N THR A 161 -9.19 -23.05 -21.90
CA THR A 161 -8.56 -22.61 -23.14
C THR A 161 -9.55 -22.68 -24.30
N ASP A 162 -10.24 -21.58 -24.59
CA ASP A 162 -11.14 -21.49 -25.75
C ASP A 162 -10.36 -21.31 -27.07
N LEU A 163 -10.42 -22.35 -27.90
CA LEU A 163 -9.74 -22.42 -29.20
C LEU A 163 -10.69 -22.71 -30.35
N ARG A 164 -12.01 -22.66 -30.16
CA ARG A 164 -12.98 -23.04 -31.19
C ARG A 164 -12.77 -22.26 -32.48
N ASP A 165 -12.66 -20.95 -32.41
CA ASP A 165 -12.46 -20.11 -33.60
C ASP A 165 -11.08 -20.32 -34.23
N VAL A 166 -10.07 -20.67 -33.43
CA VAL A 166 -8.73 -21.02 -33.94
C VAL A 166 -8.81 -22.29 -34.76
N TYR A 167 -9.49 -23.31 -34.24
CA TYR A 167 -9.70 -24.59 -34.91
C TYR A 167 -10.52 -24.43 -36.19
N LEU A 168 -11.57 -23.62 -36.18
CA LEU A 168 -12.34 -23.29 -37.39
C LEU A 168 -11.44 -22.66 -38.47
N GLU A 169 -10.63 -21.68 -38.10
CA GLU A 169 -9.75 -21.01 -39.05
C GLU A 169 -8.63 -21.94 -39.53
N LEU A 170 -8.07 -22.79 -38.67
CA LEU A 170 -7.06 -23.77 -39.08
C LEU A 170 -7.63 -24.87 -39.98
N ASN A 171 -8.84 -25.36 -39.71
CA ASN A 171 -9.54 -26.29 -40.59
C ASN A 171 -9.65 -25.73 -42.01
N ARG A 172 -10.01 -24.43 -42.12
CA ARG A 172 -10.13 -23.71 -43.39
C ARG A 172 -8.78 -23.47 -44.07
N ILE A 173 -7.78 -22.98 -43.33
CA ILE A 173 -6.44 -22.68 -43.89
C ILE A 173 -5.78 -23.95 -44.40
N THR A 174 -5.91 -25.06 -43.68
CA THR A 174 -5.16 -26.30 -43.97
C THR A 174 -5.93 -27.30 -44.82
N ASP A 175 -7.23 -27.13 -45.05
CA ASP A 175 -8.10 -28.14 -45.68
C ASP A 175 -7.95 -29.52 -45.00
N ILE A 176 -7.96 -29.53 -43.66
CA ILE A 176 -7.63 -30.72 -42.85
C ILE A 176 -8.55 -31.92 -43.17
N LYS A 177 -9.79 -31.68 -43.57
CA LYS A 177 -10.74 -32.71 -44.04
C LYS A 177 -10.17 -33.59 -45.16
N ASP A 178 -9.36 -33.04 -46.05
CA ASP A 178 -8.83 -33.76 -47.22
C ASP A 178 -7.39 -34.26 -47.00
N SER A 179 -6.83 -34.00 -45.81
CA SER A 179 -5.47 -34.34 -45.41
C SER A 179 -5.27 -35.85 -45.17
N GLN A 180 -4.00 -36.24 -44.99
CA GLN A 180 -3.67 -37.63 -44.67
C GLN A 180 -4.05 -37.98 -43.22
N ILE A 181 -3.91 -37.04 -42.28
CA ILE A 181 -4.24 -37.27 -40.86
C ILE A 181 -5.75 -37.51 -40.66
N CYS A 182 -6.61 -36.88 -41.46
CA CYS A 182 -8.04 -37.22 -41.48
C CYS A 182 -8.29 -38.65 -42.00
N LYS A 183 -7.56 -39.08 -43.03
CA LYS A 183 -7.75 -40.42 -43.65
C LYS A 183 -7.21 -41.56 -42.79
N GLU A 184 -6.13 -41.32 -42.04
CA GLU A 184 -5.41 -42.36 -41.30
C GLU A 184 -5.74 -42.34 -39.80
N GLU A 185 -5.94 -41.16 -39.21
CA GLU A 185 -6.12 -40.97 -37.76
C GLU A 185 -7.49 -40.37 -37.40
N SER A 186 -8.36 -40.13 -38.39
CA SER A 186 -9.72 -39.60 -38.22
C SER A 186 -9.83 -38.16 -37.69
N TYR A 187 -8.72 -37.41 -37.61
CA TYR A 187 -8.74 -35.98 -37.27
C TYR A 187 -9.16 -35.12 -38.48
N CYS A 188 -10.47 -35.03 -38.70
CA CYS A 188 -11.07 -34.36 -39.86
C CYS A 188 -11.67 -32.99 -39.55
N ASP A 189 -11.87 -32.69 -38.26
CA ASP A 189 -12.39 -31.41 -37.78
C ASP A 189 -11.88 -31.14 -36.36
N LEU A 190 -10.90 -30.23 -36.25
CA LEU A 190 -10.25 -29.88 -34.98
C LEU A 190 -11.21 -29.37 -33.90
N VAL A 191 -12.43 -28.96 -34.26
CA VAL A 191 -13.45 -28.45 -33.33
C VAL A 191 -14.21 -29.56 -32.62
N ASN A 192 -14.46 -30.67 -33.32
CA ASN A 192 -15.32 -31.75 -32.83
C ASN A 192 -14.52 -32.90 -32.21
N ASP A 193 -13.21 -32.93 -32.46
CA ASP A 193 -12.29 -33.91 -31.89
C ASP A 193 -11.84 -33.52 -30.47
N THR A 194 -11.49 -34.51 -29.64
CA THR A 194 -11.06 -34.29 -28.26
C THR A 194 -9.54 -34.25 -28.13
N THR A 195 -9.04 -33.39 -27.23
CA THR A 195 -7.62 -33.37 -26.84
C THR A 195 -7.44 -34.20 -25.58
N ASP A 196 -6.57 -35.20 -25.63
CA ASP A 196 -6.24 -36.09 -24.52
C ASP A 196 -4.96 -35.64 -23.82
N ILE A 197 -4.90 -35.81 -22.49
CA ILE A 197 -3.70 -35.54 -21.70
C ILE A 197 -2.84 -36.80 -21.67
N VAL A 198 -1.55 -36.63 -22.00
CA VAL A 198 -0.55 -37.69 -21.97
C VAL A 198 0.38 -37.43 -20.78
N TYR A 199 0.31 -38.34 -19.80
CA TYR A 199 1.16 -38.34 -18.62
C TYR A 199 2.03 -39.59 -18.59
N LYS A 200 3.36 -39.43 -18.63
CA LYS A 200 4.30 -40.53 -18.48
C LYS A 200 5.59 -40.05 -17.81
N VAL A 201 6.02 -40.79 -16.78
CA VAL A 201 7.27 -40.52 -16.06
C VAL A 201 8.45 -40.68 -17.01
N GLY A 202 9.39 -39.75 -16.98
CA GLY A 202 10.53 -39.67 -17.90
C GLY A 202 10.21 -39.00 -19.23
N GLU A 203 8.96 -38.57 -19.46
CA GLU A 203 8.54 -37.82 -20.64
C GLU A 203 8.00 -36.44 -20.24
N GLU A 204 7.92 -35.51 -21.20
CA GLU A 204 7.32 -34.20 -20.98
C GLU A 204 5.82 -34.34 -20.69
N PRO A 205 5.22 -33.48 -19.85
CA PRO A 205 3.78 -33.30 -19.81
C PRO A 205 3.29 -32.94 -21.22
N ASN A 206 2.36 -33.72 -21.76
CA ASN A 206 1.99 -33.60 -23.16
C ASN A 206 0.49 -33.78 -23.41
N VAL A 207 0.06 -33.43 -24.61
CA VAL A 207 -1.31 -33.59 -25.09
C VAL A 207 -1.31 -34.26 -26.46
N ALA A 208 -2.34 -35.05 -26.74
CA ALA A 208 -2.61 -35.67 -28.04
C ALA A 208 -3.92 -35.13 -28.60
N GLY A 209 -4.04 -35.03 -29.93
CA GLY A 209 -5.24 -34.52 -30.60
C GLY A 209 -5.16 -33.04 -31.02
N PRO A 210 -6.31 -32.34 -31.15
CA PRO A 210 -6.39 -31.04 -31.82
C PRO A 210 -5.44 -29.97 -31.33
N LEU A 211 -5.24 -29.84 -30.01
CA LEU A 211 -4.32 -28.84 -29.46
C LEU A 211 -2.87 -29.04 -29.94
N PHE A 212 -2.41 -30.29 -29.99
CA PHE A 212 -1.06 -30.63 -30.46
C PHE A 212 -0.91 -30.37 -31.97
N ILE A 213 -1.89 -30.83 -32.75
CA ILE A 213 -1.91 -30.70 -34.22
C ILE A 213 -1.90 -29.21 -34.61
N ALA A 214 -2.81 -28.44 -34.02
CA ALA A 214 -2.93 -27.00 -34.28
C ALA A 214 -1.69 -26.23 -33.82
N ASN A 215 -1.09 -26.58 -32.67
CA ASN A 215 0.19 -26.00 -32.25
C ASN A 215 1.30 -26.26 -33.26
N CYS A 216 1.39 -27.47 -33.83
CA CYS A 216 2.39 -27.78 -34.85
C CYS A 216 2.23 -26.91 -36.11
N MET A 217 0.99 -26.74 -36.59
CA MET A 217 0.70 -25.89 -37.76
C MET A 217 1.08 -24.44 -37.50
N VAL A 218 0.66 -23.88 -36.36
CA VAL A 218 0.89 -22.46 -36.05
C VAL A 218 2.36 -22.18 -35.72
N ASP A 219 3.07 -23.08 -35.02
CA ASP A 219 4.54 -22.96 -34.85
C ASP A 219 5.23 -22.90 -36.22
N ALA A 220 4.81 -23.74 -37.17
CA ALA A 220 5.38 -23.72 -38.52
C ALA A 220 5.11 -22.42 -39.28
N PHE A 221 3.89 -21.88 -39.19
CA PHE A 221 3.56 -20.58 -39.77
C PHE A 221 4.36 -19.46 -39.12
N LEU A 222 4.47 -19.47 -37.79
CA LEU A 222 5.15 -18.44 -37.03
C LEU A 222 6.67 -18.43 -37.28
N MET A 223 7.32 -19.59 -37.35
CA MET A 223 8.74 -19.66 -37.70
C MET A 223 9.00 -19.08 -39.09
N ARG A 224 8.13 -19.32 -40.07
CA ARG A 224 8.23 -18.72 -41.42
C ARG A 224 8.02 -17.21 -41.40
N TYR A 225 7.08 -16.75 -40.59
CA TYR A 225 6.84 -15.33 -40.37
C TYR A 225 8.07 -14.64 -39.78
N TYR A 226 8.70 -15.23 -38.77
CA TYR A 226 9.92 -14.71 -38.16
C TYR A 226 11.15 -14.81 -39.07
N GLU A 227 11.24 -15.83 -39.93
CA GLU A 227 12.29 -15.92 -40.95
C GLU A 227 12.22 -14.75 -41.95
N GLY A 228 11.08 -14.06 -42.03
CA GLY A 228 10.90 -12.90 -42.90
C GLY A 228 10.54 -13.31 -44.33
N LEU A 229 9.94 -14.50 -44.49
CA LEU A 229 9.49 -14.96 -45.80
C LEU A 229 8.33 -14.11 -46.32
N PRO A 230 8.14 -14.07 -47.66
CA PRO A 230 6.98 -13.44 -48.29
C PRO A 230 5.67 -14.02 -47.74
N GLU A 231 4.64 -13.18 -47.63
CA GLU A 231 3.34 -13.60 -47.06
C GLU A 231 2.71 -14.79 -47.80
N GLY A 232 2.87 -14.87 -49.13
CA GLY A 232 2.41 -16.01 -49.92
C GLY A 232 3.02 -17.36 -49.53
N ASP A 233 4.21 -17.36 -48.92
CA ASP A 233 4.92 -18.55 -48.46
C ASP A 233 4.61 -18.92 -47.00
N ILE A 234 3.70 -18.17 -46.36
CA ILE A 234 3.26 -18.36 -44.97
C ILE A 234 1.78 -18.73 -45.01
N ALA A 235 1.46 -19.95 -44.58
CA ALA A 235 0.08 -20.48 -44.63
C ALA A 235 -0.58 -20.28 -46.02
N TRP A 236 0.21 -20.38 -47.11
CA TRP A 236 -0.21 -20.17 -48.49
C TRP A 236 -0.87 -18.80 -48.77
N GLY A 237 -0.49 -17.76 -48.01
CA GLY A 237 -1.03 -16.40 -48.14
C GLY A 237 -2.40 -16.18 -47.49
N GLU A 238 -2.85 -17.12 -46.65
CA GLU A 238 -4.16 -17.05 -45.99
C GLU A 238 -4.16 -16.16 -44.73
N ILE A 239 -2.99 -15.91 -44.14
CA ILE A 239 -2.83 -15.03 -42.98
C ILE A 239 -2.37 -13.65 -43.48
N LYS A 240 -3.24 -12.64 -43.32
CA LYS A 240 -3.08 -11.30 -43.92
C LYS A 240 -3.11 -10.17 -42.91
N THR A 241 -3.61 -10.41 -41.70
CA THR A 241 -3.78 -9.37 -40.68
C THR A 241 -3.17 -9.76 -39.34
N ASP A 242 -2.80 -8.76 -38.55
CA ASP A 242 -2.34 -8.96 -37.17
C ASP A 242 -3.43 -9.60 -36.30
N GLU A 243 -4.70 -9.35 -36.59
CA GLU A 243 -5.85 -9.99 -35.92
C GLU A 243 -5.85 -11.50 -36.15
N GLN A 244 -5.56 -11.96 -37.37
CA GLN A 244 -5.43 -13.39 -37.65
C GLN A 244 -4.21 -14.00 -36.94
N TRP A 245 -3.08 -13.28 -36.86
CA TRP A 245 -1.93 -13.74 -36.08
C TRP A 245 -2.25 -13.84 -34.59
N ASN A 246 -2.92 -12.83 -34.03
CA ASN A 246 -3.35 -12.84 -32.63
C ASN A 246 -4.34 -13.97 -32.37
N LEU A 247 -5.27 -14.23 -33.30
CA LEU A 247 -6.23 -15.34 -33.23
C LEU A 247 -5.50 -16.68 -33.20
N LEU A 248 -4.64 -16.95 -34.19
CA LEU A 248 -3.99 -18.24 -34.39
C LEU A 248 -2.99 -18.55 -33.28
N THR A 249 -2.20 -17.55 -32.84
CA THR A 249 -1.17 -17.74 -31.81
C THR A 249 -1.75 -18.07 -30.43
N ARG A 250 -3.07 -17.93 -30.21
CA ARG A 250 -3.75 -18.46 -29.01
C ARG A 250 -3.48 -19.94 -28.81
N VAL A 251 -3.36 -20.74 -29.88
CA VAL A 251 -3.08 -22.18 -29.72
C VAL A 251 -1.68 -22.44 -29.16
N VAL A 252 -0.68 -21.66 -29.60
CA VAL A 252 0.70 -21.81 -29.12
C VAL A 252 0.79 -21.44 -27.64
N LYS A 253 0.11 -20.35 -27.25
CA LYS A 253 -0.01 -19.91 -25.85
C LYS A 253 -0.75 -20.95 -25.01
N GLY A 254 -1.88 -21.44 -25.50
CA GLY A 254 -2.70 -22.47 -24.84
C GLY A 254 -1.92 -23.76 -24.62
N ASN A 255 -1.23 -24.26 -25.65
CA ASN A 255 -0.42 -25.47 -25.58
C ASN A 255 0.71 -25.36 -24.54
N LEU A 256 1.47 -24.26 -24.53
CA LEU A 256 2.51 -24.02 -23.53
C LEU A 256 1.91 -23.88 -22.11
N ASN A 257 0.77 -23.21 -21.99
CA ASN A 257 0.11 -23.03 -20.70
C ASN A 257 -0.38 -24.35 -20.10
N VAL A 258 -1.00 -25.20 -20.92
CA VAL A 258 -1.51 -26.52 -20.51
C VAL A 258 -0.35 -27.45 -20.13
N ARG A 259 0.81 -27.36 -20.78
CA ARG A 259 1.91 -28.31 -20.57
C ARG A 259 2.92 -27.87 -19.50
N PHE A 260 3.24 -26.59 -19.42
CA PHE A 260 4.40 -26.12 -18.65
C PHE A 260 4.13 -24.92 -17.72
N ASN A 261 2.99 -24.23 -17.83
CA ASN A 261 2.64 -23.09 -16.98
C ASN A 261 1.63 -23.46 -15.88
N LEU A 262 1.93 -24.53 -15.14
CA LEU A 262 1.04 -25.11 -14.12
C LEU A 262 1.76 -25.19 -12.77
N PRO A 263 1.18 -24.71 -11.66
CA PRO A 263 1.91 -24.53 -10.40
C PRO A 263 2.59 -25.78 -9.83
N LYS A 264 1.97 -26.96 -9.92
CA LYS A 264 2.55 -28.18 -9.32
C LYS A 264 3.42 -28.94 -10.31
N SER A 265 2.95 -29.17 -11.53
CA SER A 265 3.75 -29.90 -12.51
C SER A 265 5.00 -29.13 -12.91
N ALA A 266 4.94 -27.79 -12.99
CA ALA A 266 6.10 -26.95 -13.26
C ALA A 266 7.22 -27.13 -12.23
N LYS A 267 6.88 -27.26 -10.95
CA LYS A 267 7.87 -27.49 -9.88
C LYS A 267 8.62 -28.82 -10.05
N ASP A 268 7.94 -29.87 -10.51
CA ASP A 268 8.58 -31.17 -10.75
C ASP A 268 9.47 -31.14 -12.00
N VAL A 269 8.95 -30.62 -13.12
CA VAL A 269 9.69 -30.63 -14.39
C VAL A 269 10.84 -29.61 -14.43
N ALA A 270 10.72 -28.48 -13.73
CA ALA A 270 11.77 -27.46 -13.64
C ALA A 270 12.79 -27.73 -12.54
N ARG A 271 12.58 -28.73 -11.67
CA ARG A 271 13.41 -28.97 -10.48
C ARG A 271 14.91 -29.04 -10.77
N PRO A 272 15.40 -29.83 -11.76
CA PRO A 272 16.83 -29.90 -12.05
C PRO A 272 17.42 -28.54 -12.45
N LEU A 273 16.68 -27.78 -13.26
CA LEU A 273 17.11 -26.47 -13.73
C LEU A 273 17.09 -25.42 -12.61
N LEU A 274 16.07 -25.43 -11.76
CA LEU A 274 15.99 -24.52 -10.60
C LEU A 274 17.12 -24.78 -9.60
N GLN A 275 17.43 -26.05 -9.35
CA GLN A 275 18.58 -26.40 -8.52
C GLN A 275 19.88 -25.88 -9.13
N TYR A 276 20.06 -26.03 -10.44
CA TYR A 276 21.23 -25.52 -11.14
C TYR A 276 21.31 -23.98 -11.13
N ILE A 277 20.18 -23.29 -11.34
CA ILE A 277 20.09 -21.82 -11.23
C ILE A 277 20.51 -21.37 -9.84
N LYS A 278 20.02 -22.03 -8.78
CA LYS A 278 20.39 -21.74 -7.40
C LYS A 278 21.90 -21.90 -7.19
N GLU A 279 22.49 -23.00 -7.64
CA GLU A 279 23.93 -23.24 -7.54
C GLU A 279 24.75 -22.16 -8.26
N MET A 280 24.30 -21.71 -9.44
CA MET A 280 24.98 -20.68 -10.21
C MET A 280 24.84 -19.28 -9.59
N LEU A 281 23.68 -18.94 -9.00
CA LEU A 281 23.49 -17.68 -8.26
C LEU A 281 24.30 -17.63 -6.95
N SER A 282 24.71 -18.78 -6.42
CA SER A 282 25.66 -18.86 -5.29
C SER A 282 27.13 -18.89 -5.71
N SER A 283 27.41 -18.99 -7.01
CA SER A 283 28.78 -19.01 -7.53
C SER A 283 29.40 -17.60 -7.58
N ASN A 284 30.72 -17.53 -7.76
CA ASN A 284 31.45 -16.27 -7.95
C ASN A 284 31.49 -15.79 -9.42
N LYS A 285 30.68 -16.40 -10.31
CA LYS A 285 30.61 -15.99 -11.72
C LYS A 285 29.90 -14.64 -11.82
N THR A 286 30.47 -13.70 -12.54
CA THR A 286 29.82 -12.39 -12.78
C THR A 286 28.70 -12.53 -13.80
N LEU A 287 28.85 -13.40 -14.80
CA LEU A 287 27.82 -13.72 -15.78
C LEU A 287 27.67 -15.23 -15.95
N THR A 288 26.43 -15.71 -15.86
CA THR A 288 26.04 -17.06 -16.28
C THR A 288 25.01 -16.99 -17.40
N LEU A 289 25.24 -17.68 -18.52
CA LEU A 289 24.26 -17.86 -19.59
C LEU A 289 23.88 -19.34 -19.74
N LEU A 290 22.61 -19.63 -19.51
CA LEU A 290 22.01 -20.95 -19.68
C LEU A 290 21.11 -20.94 -20.91
N VAL A 291 21.34 -21.82 -21.90
CA VAL A 291 20.54 -21.84 -23.13
C VAL A 291 19.75 -23.13 -23.27
N GLY A 292 18.43 -23.03 -23.13
CA GLY A 292 17.45 -24.11 -23.19
C GLY A 292 16.31 -23.83 -24.17
N HIS A 293 15.08 -24.14 -23.75
CA HIS A 293 13.86 -24.07 -24.56
C HIS A 293 12.77 -23.20 -23.91
N ASP A 294 11.68 -22.98 -24.65
CA ASP A 294 10.46 -22.35 -24.15
C ASP A 294 9.88 -23.08 -22.93
N SER A 295 9.84 -24.40 -22.96
CA SER A 295 9.39 -25.25 -21.86
C SER A 295 10.17 -25.00 -20.57
N ASN A 296 11.48 -24.73 -20.66
CA ASN A 296 12.29 -24.34 -19.49
C ASN A 296 11.88 -22.98 -18.94
N LEU A 297 11.70 -21.97 -19.79
CA LEU A 297 11.25 -20.64 -19.35
C LEU A 297 9.89 -20.72 -18.66
N ASN A 298 8.91 -21.34 -19.31
CA ASN A 298 7.54 -21.42 -18.79
C ASN A 298 7.47 -22.19 -17.47
N SER A 299 8.18 -23.33 -17.38
CA SER A 299 8.17 -24.13 -16.14
C SER A 299 8.93 -23.45 -15.00
N VAL A 300 10.07 -22.79 -15.26
CA VAL A 300 10.79 -22.01 -14.22
C VAL A 300 9.93 -20.85 -13.73
N ILE A 301 9.29 -20.11 -14.65
CA ILE A 301 8.43 -18.98 -14.31
C ILE A 301 7.25 -19.42 -13.43
N ALA A 302 6.57 -20.49 -13.81
CA ALA A 302 5.44 -21.04 -13.05
C ALA A 302 5.87 -21.60 -11.70
N ALA A 303 7.01 -22.30 -11.64
CA ALA A 303 7.52 -22.91 -10.42
C ALA A 303 7.98 -21.87 -9.37
N LEU A 304 8.57 -20.76 -9.84
CA LEU A 304 8.97 -19.64 -8.98
C LEU A 304 7.79 -18.75 -8.54
N GLY A 305 6.61 -18.90 -9.16
CA GLY A 305 5.40 -18.21 -8.73
C GLY A 305 5.42 -16.71 -9.04
N PHE A 306 5.91 -16.33 -10.23
CA PHE A 306 5.75 -14.96 -10.72
C PHE A 306 4.26 -14.60 -10.95
N LYS A 307 3.93 -13.32 -10.79
CA LYS A 307 2.66 -12.71 -11.20
C LYS A 307 2.47 -12.88 -12.70
N LEU A 308 1.22 -12.92 -13.13
CA LEU A 308 0.89 -12.95 -14.56
C LEU A 308 1.44 -11.69 -15.25
N PHE A 309 2.05 -11.88 -16.42
CA PHE A 309 2.64 -10.81 -17.22
C PHE A 309 2.25 -10.96 -18.70
N LYS A 310 2.44 -9.88 -19.46
CA LYS A 310 2.26 -9.86 -20.91
C LYS A 310 3.52 -9.31 -21.57
N LEU A 311 3.74 -9.69 -22.83
CA LEU A 311 4.90 -9.27 -23.62
C LEU A 311 4.45 -8.32 -24.74
N PRO A 312 4.49 -6.99 -24.53
CA PRO A 312 4.17 -6.01 -25.55
C PRO A 312 4.89 -6.24 -26.88
N GLY A 313 4.14 -6.15 -27.97
CA GLY A 313 4.68 -6.32 -29.32
C GLY A 313 5.15 -7.74 -29.62
N GLN A 314 4.59 -8.76 -28.97
CA GLN A 314 4.95 -10.15 -29.19
C GLN A 314 3.74 -11.09 -29.31
N LEU A 315 3.87 -12.05 -30.23
CA LEU A 315 2.87 -13.06 -30.56
C LEU A 315 2.96 -14.32 -29.66
N GLU A 316 4.11 -14.60 -29.06
CA GLU A 316 4.34 -15.73 -28.14
C GLU A 316 4.40 -15.29 -26.66
N ILE A 317 4.12 -16.19 -25.72
CA ILE A 317 4.33 -15.95 -24.26
C ILE A 317 5.77 -16.19 -23.81
N SER A 318 6.56 -16.89 -24.63
CA SER A 318 7.98 -17.14 -24.41
C SER A 318 8.71 -17.11 -25.75
N PRO A 319 8.85 -15.93 -26.39
CA PRO A 319 9.30 -15.79 -27.77
C PRO A 319 10.70 -16.34 -28.03
N ILE A 320 11.03 -16.60 -29.29
CA ILE A 320 12.38 -17.03 -29.68
C ILE A 320 13.42 -16.01 -29.20
N GLY A 321 14.56 -16.51 -28.69
CA GLY A 321 15.62 -15.68 -28.11
C GLY A 321 15.27 -14.99 -26.78
N ALA A 322 14.08 -15.21 -26.21
CA ALA A 322 13.69 -14.65 -24.91
C ALA A 322 14.59 -15.12 -23.78
N LYS A 323 14.78 -14.24 -22.79
CA LYS A 323 15.71 -14.41 -21.68
C LYS A 323 15.05 -14.00 -20.37
N LEU A 324 15.08 -14.88 -19.38
CA LEU A 324 14.79 -14.57 -17.99
C LEU A 324 16.11 -14.22 -17.29
N VAL A 325 16.27 -12.96 -16.90
CA VAL A 325 17.52 -12.36 -16.43
C VAL A 325 17.41 -12.07 -14.94
N PHE A 326 18.14 -12.84 -14.13
CA PHE A 326 18.31 -12.62 -12.69
C PHE A 326 19.52 -11.71 -12.46
N GLN A 327 19.34 -10.66 -11.68
CA GLN A 327 20.33 -9.60 -11.45
C GLN A 327 20.52 -9.42 -9.95
N ARG A 328 21.76 -9.58 -9.47
CA ARG A 328 22.13 -9.28 -8.08
C ARG A 328 22.72 -7.88 -8.01
N TRP A 329 22.02 -6.98 -7.35
CA TRP A 329 22.42 -5.60 -7.10
C TRP A 329 22.84 -5.43 -5.64
N SER A 330 23.73 -4.48 -5.36
CA SER A 330 24.26 -4.26 -4.01
C SER A 330 24.38 -2.78 -3.72
N ASP A 331 24.03 -2.35 -2.51
CA ASP A 331 24.28 -0.99 -2.01
C ASP A 331 25.49 -0.92 -1.06
N GLU A 332 26.39 -1.90 -1.14
CA GLU A 332 27.52 -2.18 -0.23
C GLU A 332 27.12 -2.85 1.10
N GLU A 333 25.93 -2.59 1.62
CA GLU A 333 25.45 -3.17 2.90
C GLU A 333 24.54 -4.38 2.70
N ASN A 334 23.71 -4.33 1.66
CA ASN A 334 22.66 -5.30 1.35
C ASN A 334 22.72 -5.70 -0.12
N ASP A 335 22.30 -6.93 -0.39
CA ASP A 335 22.08 -7.41 -1.74
C ASP A 335 20.61 -7.50 -2.07
N PHE A 336 20.30 -7.25 -3.34
CA PHE A 336 18.96 -7.22 -3.90
C PHE A 336 18.91 -8.05 -5.18
N LEU A 337 17.80 -8.76 -5.37
CA LEU A 337 17.47 -9.43 -6.62
C LEU A 337 16.53 -8.54 -7.45
N LYS A 338 16.85 -8.37 -8.73
CA LYS A 338 15.90 -7.92 -9.75
C LYS A 338 15.80 -8.98 -10.83
N VAL A 339 14.59 -9.25 -11.32
CA VAL A 339 14.36 -10.21 -12.40
C VAL A 339 13.67 -9.51 -13.56
N GLU A 340 14.23 -9.65 -14.76
CA GLU A 340 13.65 -9.08 -15.98
C GLU A 340 13.45 -10.16 -17.05
N PHE A 341 12.38 -10.04 -17.83
CA PHE A 341 12.14 -10.87 -19.00
C PHE A 341 12.45 -10.04 -20.25
N VAL A 342 13.57 -10.35 -20.92
CA VAL A 342 14.12 -9.62 -22.05
C VAL A 342 13.87 -10.39 -23.35
N TYR A 343 13.35 -9.72 -24.38
CA TYR A 343 12.96 -10.35 -25.63
C TYR A 343 12.92 -9.35 -26.78
N GLN A 344 13.03 -9.85 -28.02
CA GLN A 344 12.77 -9.04 -29.21
C GLN A 344 11.26 -9.01 -29.49
N SER A 345 10.74 -7.86 -29.93
CA SER A 345 9.39 -7.76 -30.46
C SER A 345 9.26 -8.56 -31.76
N TRP A 346 8.04 -8.93 -32.16
CA TRP A 346 7.84 -9.64 -33.43
C TRP A 346 8.36 -8.84 -34.64
N PRO A 347 8.28 -7.49 -34.71
CA PRO A 347 8.91 -6.72 -35.79
C PRO A 347 10.43 -6.79 -35.72
N GLN A 348 11.04 -6.65 -34.53
CA GLN A 348 12.50 -6.77 -34.36
C GLN A 348 13.01 -8.12 -34.88
N ILE A 349 12.26 -9.19 -34.64
CA ILE A 349 12.55 -10.54 -35.15
C ILE A 349 12.38 -10.61 -36.68
N ARG A 350 11.17 -10.25 -37.18
CA ARG A 350 10.83 -10.40 -38.60
C ARG A 350 11.70 -9.52 -39.50
N ASN A 351 12.02 -8.31 -39.06
CA ASN A 351 12.82 -7.35 -39.81
C ASN A 351 14.33 -7.49 -39.56
N ALA A 352 14.74 -8.33 -38.59
CA ALA A 352 16.12 -8.41 -38.12
C ALA A 352 16.69 -7.03 -37.76
N GLU A 353 15.96 -6.31 -36.91
CA GLU A 353 16.40 -4.99 -36.41
C GLU A 353 17.61 -5.17 -35.48
N GLN A 354 18.67 -4.42 -35.76
CA GLN A 354 19.85 -4.40 -34.92
C GLN A 354 19.53 -3.79 -33.55
N LEU A 355 20.01 -4.42 -32.49
CA LEU A 355 19.77 -3.99 -31.11
C LEU A 355 20.96 -3.22 -30.57
N SER A 356 20.68 -2.23 -29.72
CA SER A 356 21.68 -1.42 -29.00
C SER A 356 21.04 -0.76 -27.79
N LEU A 357 21.77 -0.01 -26.99
CA LEU A 357 21.15 0.81 -25.93
C LEU A 357 20.14 1.85 -26.47
N LEU A 358 20.30 2.29 -27.72
CA LEU A 358 19.39 3.24 -28.38
C LEU A 358 18.20 2.56 -29.05
N ASN A 359 18.36 1.31 -29.48
CA ASN A 359 17.28 0.46 -29.98
C ASN A 359 17.23 -0.85 -29.17
N PRO A 360 16.78 -0.80 -27.91
CA PRO A 360 16.90 -1.94 -27.03
C PRO A 360 15.89 -3.04 -27.40
N PRO A 361 16.18 -4.31 -27.06
CA PRO A 361 15.13 -5.31 -26.97
C PRO A 361 14.08 -4.86 -25.95
N LYS A 362 12.87 -5.38 -26.08
CA LYS A 362 11.83 -5.17 -25.07
C LYS A 362 12.24 -5.89 -23.78
N ASN A 363 11.87 -5.30 -22.65
CA ASN A 363 12.00 -5.94 -21.35
C ASN A 363 10.75 -5.64 -20.50
N ILE A 364 10.51 -6.51 -19.53
CA ILE A 364 9.54 -6.28 -18.44
C ILE A 364 10.16 -6.72 -17.13
N THR A 365 9.85 -6.03 -16.04
CA THR A 365 10.20 -6.49 -14.69
C THR A 365 9.27 -7.61 -14.27
N MET A 366 9.83 -8.67 -13.69
CA MET A 366 9.11 -9.85 -13.22
C MET A 366 8.88 -9.73 -11.72
N TYR A 367 7.63 -9.93 -11.29
CA TYR A 367 7.22 -9.75 -9.89
C TYR A 367 6.78 -11.07 -9.27
N PHE A 368 7.22 -11.40 -8.05
CA PHE A 368 6.75 -12.59 -7.34
C PHE A 368 5.35 -12.38 -6.76
N ASN A 369 4.52 -13.43 -6.69
CA ASN A 369 3.18 -13.34 -6.08
C ASN A 369 3.22 -13.08 -4.56
N ASN A 370 4.26 -13.55 -3.88
CA ASN A 370 4.30 -13.64 -2.40
C ASN A 370 5.44 -12.84 -1.77
N LEU A 371 6.15 -12.01 -2.54
CA LEU A 371 7.23 -11.15 -2.03
C LEU A 371 6.85 -9.69 -2.28
N SER A 372 7.13 -8.84 -1.29
CA SER A 372 7.05 -7.39 -1.42
C SER A 372 8.29 -6.89 -2.13
N ASP A 373 8.13 -5.97 -3.09
CA ASP A 373 9.24 -5.35 -3.81
C ASP A 373 9.35 -3.86 -3.50
N GLU A 374 10.56 -3.33 -3.67
CA GLU A 374 10.83 -1.90 -3.76
C GLU A 374 11.30 -1.61 -5.19
N ASP A 375 10.42 -1.07 -6.04
CA ASP A 375 10.72 -0.74 -7.44
C ASP A 375 11.24 -1.94 -8.27
N GLY A 376 10.72 -3.15 -8.02
CA GLY A 376 11.14 -4.38 -8.69
C GLY A 376 12.41 -5.04 -8.13
N PHE A 377 12.94 -4.52 -7.02
CA PHE A 377 14.02 -5.13 -6.25
C PHE A 377 13.48 -5.86 -5.04
N TYR A 378 14.02 -7.06 -4.80
CA TYR A 378 13.71 -7.93 -3.66
C TYR A 378 14.95 -8.07 -2.81
N ARG A 379 14.84 -8.08 -1.47
CA ARG A 379 16.03 -8.37 -0.65
C ARG A 379 16.53 -9.79 -0.95
N TRP A 380 17.83 -9.94 -1.13
CA TRP A 380 18.44 -11.23 -1.48
C TRP A 380 18.10 -12.32 -0.48
N SER A 381 18.05 -11.99 0.82
CA SER A 381 17.65 -12.90 1.90
C SER A 381 16.22 -13.44 1.75
N GLU A 382 15.27 -12.62 1.28
CA GLU A 382 13.89 -13.04 1.05
C GLU A 382 13.79 -14.00 -0.14
N PHE A 383 14.56 -13.72 -1.19
CA PHE A 383 14.69 -14.61 -2.34
C PHE A 383 15.33 -15.96 -1.96
N GLU A 384 16.37 -15.97 -1.12
CA GLU A 384 16.99 -17.21 -0.65
C GLU A 384 16.02 -18.10 0.12
N ILE A 385 15.15 -17.50 0.95
CA ILE A 385 14.06 -18.19 1.66
C ILE A 385 13.05 -18.74 0.64
N ALA A 386 12.62 -17.93 -0.33
CA ALA A 386 11.66 -18.36 -1.37
C ALA A 386 12.21 -19.51 -2.25
N CYS A 387 13.47 -19.44 -2.66
CA CYS A 387 14.15 -20.52 -3.38
C CYS A 387 14.43 -21.75 -2.51
N GLY A 388 14.63 -21.58 -1.20
CA GLY A 388 14.73 -22.67 -0.23
C GLY A 388 13.43 -23.48 -0.12
N MET A 389 12.28 -22.81 -0.08
CA MET A 389 10.95 -23.43 -0.01
C MET A 389 10.56 -24.22 -1.27
N ALA A 390 11.16 -23.92 -2.43
CA ALA A 390 10.95 -24.68 -3.67
C ALA A 390 11.70 -26.03 -3.70
N GLY A 391 12.71 -26.23 -2.84
CA GLY A 391 13.62 -27.37 -2.87
C GLY A 391 13.40 -28.47 -1.82
N GLN A 392 12.72 -28.21 -0.71
CA GLN A 392 12.47 -29.21 0.33
C GLN A 392 11.09 -29.00 0.98
N ALA A 393 10.22 -29.99 0.80
CA ALA A 393 9.11 -30.21 1.72
C ALA A 393 9.62 -31.07 2.89
N ILE A 394 9.16 -30.70 4.09
CA ILE A 394 9.28 -31.34 5.42
C ILE A 394 10.31 -30.67 6.35
N LEU A 395 9.77 -30.19 7.47
CA LEU A 395 10.41 -29.57 8.65
C LEU A 395 10.87 -28.13 8.48
N TYR A 396 9.97 -27.15 8.67
CA TYR A 396 10.20 -25.87 9.41
C TYR A 396 8.92 -25.01 9.49
N LEU A 397 7.75 -25.63 9.45
CA LEU A 397 6.44 -24.96 9.46
C LEU A 397 5.78 -25.01 10.85
N PHE A 398 6.56 -24.72 11.91
CA PHE A 398 6.08 -24.79 13.30
C PHE A 398 6.33 -23.55 14.16
N VAL A 399 6.74 -22.40 13.60
CA VAL A 399 7.00 -21.17 14.41
C VAL A 399 6.19 -19.94 14.00
N LEU A 400 5.45 -19.92 12.88
CA LEU A 400 4.51 -18.81 12.62
C LEU A 400 3.18 -19.35 12.10
N GLY A 401 2.11 -18.91 12.76
CA GLY A 401 0.78 -19.49 12.72
C GLY A 401 0.08 -19.46 11.36
N THR A 402 -0.76 -20.49 11.16
CA THR A 402 -1.97 -20.51 10.34
C THR A 402 -1.95 -19.67 9.06
N CYS A 403 -1.52 -20.28 7.95
CA CYS A 403 -1.89 -19.80 6.63
C CYS A 403 -3.38 -20.13 6.40
N SER A 404 -4.27 -19.21 6.75
CA SER A 404 -5.64 -19.20 6.24
C SER A 404 -5.57 -19.13 4.71
N PHE A 405 -6.48 -19.83 4.03
CA PHE A 405 -6.72 -19.66 2.61
C PHE A 405 -6.95 -18.15 2.34
N ALA A 406 -6.08 -17.52 1.54
CA ALA A 406 -6.24 -16.12 1.19
C ALA A 406 -7.52 -15.94 0.36
N ASN A 407 -8.54 -15.29 0.93
CA ASN A 407 -9.66 -14.78 0.16
C ASN A 407 -9.14 -13.75 -0.85
N SER A 408 -9.60 -13.82 -2.10
CA SER A 408 -9.27 -12.85 -3.14
C SER A 408 -9.95 -11.50 -2.87
N LEU A 409 -9.20 -10.39 -2.92
CA LEU A 409 -9.74 -9.03 -2.76
C LEU A 409 -10.64 -8.63 -3.94
N GLU A 410 -11.78 -8.00 -3.63
CA GLU A 410 -12.75 -7.47 -4.59
C GLU A 410 -12.76 -5.93 -4.55
N LEU A 411 -12.78 -5.26 -5.71
CA LEU A 411 -12.87 -3.80 -5.79
C LEU A 411 -14.32 -3.33 -5.65
N LYS A 412 -14.62 -2.52 -4.63
CA LYS A 412 -15.97 -2.01 -4.34
C LYS A 412 -16.23 -0.59 -4.81
N GLN A 413 -15.21 0.26 -4.83
CA GLN A 413 -15.36 1.66 -5.20
C GLN A 413 -14.06 2.24 -5.75
N MET A 414 -14.18 3.15 -6.72
CA MET A 414 -13.12 3.99 -7.24
C MET A 414 -13.52 5.46 -7.24
N LEU A 415 -12.69 6.33 -6.66
CA LEU A 415 -12.75 7.78 -6.85
C LEU A 415 -11.49 8.25 -7.57
N ILE A 416 -11.67 8.98 -8.66
CA ILE A 416 -10.59 9.55 -9.46
C ILE A 416 -10.63 11.07 -9.34
N LEU A 417 -9.59 11.67 -8.78
CA LEU A 417 -9.32 13.11 -8.90
C LEU A 417 -8.36 13.33 -10.07
N SER A 418 -8.81 14.01 -11.12
CA SER A 418 -8.05 14.26 -12.34
C SER A 418 -7.66 15.73 -12.48
N ARG A 419 -6.43 16.00 -12.92
CA ARG A 419 -6.10 17.26 -13.61
C ARG A 419 -6.69 17.21 -15.03
N HIS A 420 -7.01 18.36 -15.60
CA HIS A 420 -7.33 18.45 -17.03
C HIS A 420 -6.18 17.95 -17.92
N ASN A 421 -6.49 17.58 -19.16
CA ASN A 421 -5.49 17.13 -20.13
C ASN A 421 -4.88 18.33 -20.92
N LEU A 422 -4.16 18.04 -22.02
CA LEU A 422 -3.39 19.00 -22.82
C LEU A 422 -4.22 20.22 -23.27
N ARG A 423 -3.68 21.41 -23.03
CA ARG A 423 -4.34 22.69 -23.26
C ARG A 423 -3.37 23.72 -23.81
N THR A 424 -3.89 24.79 -24.41
CA THR A 424 -3.09 25.95 -24.80
C THR A 424 -2.57 26.71 -23.57
N PRO A 425 -1.40 27.37 -23.63
CA PRO A 425 -0.84 28.13 -22.51
C PRO A 425 -1.83 29.15 -21.92
N LEU A 426 -1.79 29.33 -20.59
CA LEU A 426 -2.75 30.18 -19.87
C LEU A 426 -2.53 31.68 -20.11
N THR A 427 -1.29 32.09 -20.39
CA THR A 427 -0.90 33.50 -20.38
C THR A 427 -0.92 34.14 -21.77
N GLY A 428 -1.66 35.24 -21.92
CA GLY A 428 -1.54 36.14 -23.08
C GLY A 428 -0.27 37.01 -23.07
N GLY A 429 0.52 36.98 -21.99
CA GLY A 429 1.71 37.80 -21.78
C GLY A 429 3.02 37.21 -22.32
N LEU A 430 3.03 36.01 -22.94
CA LEU A 430 4.26 35.38 -23.43
C LEU A 430 5.05 36.28 -24.39
N GLN A 431 4.35 37.07 -25.22
CA GLN A 431 4.98 37.97 -26.18
C GLN A 431 5.77 39.11 -25.52
N SER A 432 5.45 39.53 -24.29
CA SER A 432 6.24 40.56 -23.61
C SER A 432 7.56 40.02 -23.07
N MET A 433 7.68 38.69 -22.88
CA MET A 433 8.84 38.01 -22.28
C MET A 433 9.94 37.66 -23.28
N SER A 434 9.73 37.90 -24.58
CA SER A 434 10.74 37.72 -25.63
C SER A 434 10.49 38.69 -26.80
N PRO A 435 11.51 39.29 -27.42
CA PRO A 435 11.34 40.03 -28.67
C PRO A 435 11.03 39.12 -29.87
N LYS A 436 11.21 37.79 -29.72
CA LYS A 436 10.91 36.82 -30.78
C LYS A 436 9.40 36.67 -30.95
N ILE A 437 8.96 36.41 -32.17
CA ILE A 437 7.54 36.19 -32.48
C ILE A 437 7.14 34.81 -31.97
N TRP A 438 6.17 34.77 -31.05
CA TRP A 438 5.61 33.50 -30.60
C TRP A 438 4.72 32.90 -31.69
N PRO A 439 4.86 31.60 -32.00
CA PRO A 439 3.94 30.99 -32.94
C PRO A 439 2.52 30.94 -32.32
N LYS A 440 1.50 31.07 -33.17
CA LYS A 440 0.10 31.11 -32.74
C LYS A 440 -0.42 29.71 -32.40
N TRP A 441 -1.45 29.67 -31.56
CA TRP A 441 -2.27 28.49 -31.30
C TRP A 441 -3.62 28.68 -31.99
N ASP A 442 -4.26 27.59 -32.39
CA ASP A 442 -5.57 27.61 -33.06
C ASP A 442 -6.74 27.79 -32.07
N TYR A 443 -6.49 27.62 -30.78
CA TYR A 443 -7.48 27.75 -29.70
C TYR A 443 -7.18 28.96 -28.79
N ALA A 444 -8.18 29.42 -28.03
CA ALA A 444 -7.99 30.51 -27.08
C ALA A 444 -7.10 30.07 -25.90
N PRO A 445 -6.48 31.00 -25.14
CA PRO A 445 -5.61 30.65 -24.02
C PRO A 445 -6.33 29.81 -22.95
N GLY A 446 -5.68 28.72 -22.51
CA GLY A 446 -6.19 27.83 -21.48
C GLY A 446 -7.29 26.86 -21.90
N GLU A 447 -7.59 26.76 -23.20
CA GLU A 447 -8.56 25.79 -23.74
C GLU A 447 -7.93 24.42 -23.99
N LEU A 448 -8.71 23.35 -23.76
CA LEU A 448 -8.31 21.98 -24.12
C LEU A 448 -8.12 21.85 -25.63
N THR A 449 -7.01 21.26 -26.07
CA THR A 449 -6.77 20.98 -27.49
C THR A 449 -7.51 19.70 -27.92
N GLU A 450 -7.70 19.51 -29.22
CA GLU A 450 -8.24 18.24 -29.75
C GLU A 450 -7.39 17.05 -29.33
N LYS A 451 -6.06 17.21 -29.33
CA LYS A 451 -5.15 16.19 -28.83
C LYS A 451 -5.34 15.94 -27.34
N GLY A 452 -5.58 16.98 -26.54
CA GLY A 452 -5.91 16.83 -25.12
C GLY A 452 -7.16 15.99 -24.89
N ALA A 453 -8.22 16.21 -25.68
CA ALA A 453 -9.41 15.38 -25.63
C ALA A 453 -9.12 13.93 -26.05
N LEU A 454 -8.31 13.72 -27.09
CA LEU A 454 -7.91 12.38 -27.53
C LEU A 454 -7.13 11.60 -26.45
N LEU A 455 -6.12 12.24 -25.85
CA LEU A 455 -5.31 11.65 -24.77
C LEU A 455 -6.17 11.27 -23.56
N GLU A 456 -7.12 12.14 -23.20
CA GLU A 456 -8.06 11.86 -22.12
C GLU A 456 -9.02 10.73 -22.47
N GLY A 457 -9.46 10.65 -23.73
CA GLY A 457 -10.24 9.53 -24.23
C GLY A 457 -9.51 8.20 -24.08
N TYR A 458 -8.21 8.14 -24.37
CA TYR A 458 -7.39 6.94 -24.14
C TYR A 458 -7.30 6.57 -22.67
N LEU A 459 -7.18 7.54 -21.76
CA LEU A 459 -7.28 7.27 -20.32
C LEU A 459 -8.67 6.71 -19.97
N GLY A 460 -9.75 7.27 -20.51
CA GLY A 460 -11.11 6.76 -20.36
C GLY A 460 -11.26 5.30 -20.81
N GLU A 461 -10.77 4.96 -22.00
CA GLU A 461 -10.75 3.59 -22.54
C GLU A 461 -10.00 2.62 -21.62
N TYR A 462 -8.78 2.98 -21.20
CA TYR A 462 -7.98 2.18 -20.28
C TYR A 462 -8.70 1.94 -18.95
N PHE A 463 -9.25 2.99 -18.33
CA PHE A 463 -9.96 2.84 -17.06
C PHE A 463 -11.20 1.98 -17.22
N ALA A 464 -11.96 2.13 -18.31
CA ALA A 464 -13.11 1.28 -18.59
C ALA A 464 -12.71 -0.19 -18.71
N GLU A 465 -11.68 -0.52 -19.50
CA GLU A 465 -11.15 -1.89 -19.60
C GLU A 465 -10.71 -2.43 -18.25
N TRP A 466 -9.99 -1.63 -17.47
CA TRP A 466 -9.49 -2.02 -16.15
C TRP A 466 -10.61 -2.24 -15.14
N MET A 467 -11.60 -1.34 -15.08
CA MET A 467 -12.73 -1.46 -14.14
C MET A 467 -13.62 -2.67 -14.47
N LYS A 468 -13.82 -2.97 -15.75
CA LYS A 468 -14.52 -4.20 -16.20
C LYS A 468 -13.74 -5.46 -15.80
N TYR A 469 -12.42 -5.45 -16.03
CA TYR A 469 -11.55 -6.55 -15.63
C TYR A 469 -11.58 -6.81 -14.11
N GLN A 470 -11.69 -5.76 -13.29
CA GLN A 470 -11.82 -5.86 -11.83
C GLN A 470 -13.27 -6.11 -11.35
N GLY A 471 -14.25 -6.16 -12.24
CA GLY A 471 -15.65 -6.38 -11.91
C GLY A 471 -16.37 -5.19 -11.25
N LEU A 472 -15.79 -3.97 -11.28
CA LEU A 472 -16.38 -2.78 -10.66
C LEU A 472 -17.57 -2.21 -11.47
N ILE A 473 -17.53 -2.36 -12.79
CA ILE A 473 -18.60 -1.94 -13.72
C ILE A 473 -18.95 -3.07 -14.69
N PRO A 474 -20.19 -3.13 -15.21
CA PRO A 474 -20.59 -4.17 -16.17
C PRO A 474 -19.95 -3.98 -17.55
N GLU A 475 -20.04 -5.02 -18.39
CA GLU A 475 -19.59 -4.94 -19.80
C GLU A 475 -20.41 -3.95 -20.65
N GLY A 476 -21.68 -3.75 -20.30
CA GLY A 476 -22.58 -2.77 -20.91
C GLY A 476 -22.57 -1.40 -20.21
N CYS A 477 -23.61 -0.60 -20.46
CA CYS A 477 -23.75 0.68 -19.77
C CYS A 477 -23.96 0.49 -18.26
N PRO A 478 -23.27 1.26 -17.41
CA PRO A 478 -23.47 1.23 -15.97
C PRO A 478 -24.85 1.80 -15.60
N GLU A 479 -25.37 1.43 -14.43
CA GLU A 479 -26.64 1.98 -13.93
C GLU A 479 -26.54 3.49 -13.68
N ALA A 480 -27.64 4.22 -13.87
CA ALA A 480 -27.65 5.68 -13.90
C ALA A 480 -27.02 6.36 -12.66
N ASP A 481 -27.11 5.75 -11.48
CA ASP A 481 -26.57 6.29 -10.22
C ASP A 481 -25.21 5.72 -9.79
N SER A 482 -24.65 4.77 -10.55
CA SER A 482 -23.41 4.07 -10.22
C SER A 482 -22.14 4.82 -10.62
N VAL A 483 -22.26 5.77 -11.56
CA VAL A 483 -21.17 6.64 -12.03
C VAL A 483 -21.53 8.09 -11.77
N PHE A 484 -20.67 8.81 -11.04
CA PHE A 484 -20.82 10.24 -10.81
C PHE A 484 -19.63 11.02 -11.36
N VAL A 485 -19.89 12.03 -12.17
CA VAL A 485 -18.85 12.86 -12.80
C VAL A 485 -19.09 14.32 -12.46
N TYR A 486 -18.08 14.99 -11.91
CA TYR A 486 -18.14 16.39 -11.52
C TYR A 486 -16.88 17.15 -11.96
N ALA A 487 -17.06 18.23 -12.70
CA ALA A 487 -15.97 19.03 -13.26
C ALA A 487 -15.99 20.46 -12.73
N ASN A 488 -14.81 21.05 -12.61
CA ASN A 488 -14.65 22.48 -12.42
C ASN A 488 -15.23 23.26 -13.62
N THR A 489 -15.57 24.54 -13.43
CA THR A 489 -16.28 25.39 -14.40
C THR A 489 -15.47 25.78 -15.65
N ARG A 490 -14.13 25.67 -15.59
CA ARG A 490 -13.24 25.97 -16.72
C ARG A 490 -13.47 24.99 -17.88
N GLN A 491 -13.47 25.50 -19.12
CA GLN A 491 -13.71 24.69 -20.34
C GLN A 491 -12.81 23.45 -20.37
N ARG A 492 -11.51 23.61 -20.11
CA ARG A 492 -10.57 22.50 -20.11
C ARG A 492 -10.93 21.35 -19.17
N CYS A 493 -11.60 21.63 -18.05
CA CYS A 493 -12.03 20.60 -17.10
C CYS A 493 -13.32 19.92 -17.55
N LYS A 494 -14.30 20.69 -18.02
CA LYS A 494 -15.56 20.16 -18.56
C LYS A 494 -15.30 19.25 -19.76
N ASP A 495 -14.42 19.68 -20.66
CA ASP A 495 -14.14 18.96 -21.90
C ASP A 495 -13.24 17.75 -21.65
N THR A 496 -12.32 17.81 -20.67
CA THR A 496 -11.60 16.63 -20.18
C THR A 496 -12.58 15.60 -19.61
N ALA A 497 -13.49 16.02 -18.72
CA ALA A 497 -14.49 15.11 -18.14
C ALA A 497 -15.38 14.49 -19.21
N LYS A 498 -15.80 15.28 -20.20
CA LYS A 498 -16.58 14.81 -21.34
C LYS A 498 -15.79 13.80 -22.19
N ALA A 499 -14.55 14.09 -22.53
CA ALA A 499 -13.70 13.20 -23.33
C ALA A 499 -13.48 11.84 -22.63
N PHE A 500 -13.22 11.85 -21.32
CA PHE A 500 -13.11 10.63 -20.53
C PHE A 500 -14.40 9.81 -20.59
N VAL A 501 -15.55 10.45 -20.34
CA VAL A 501 -16.87 9.79 -20.29
C VAL A 501 -17.27 9.22 -21.64
N ASP A 502 -17.15 10.02 -22.71
CA ASP A 502 -17.54 9.60 -24.06
C ASP A 502 -16.74 8.38 -24.52
N ALA A 503 -15.47 8.27 -24.10
CA ALA A 503 -14.59 7.15 -24.44
C ALA A 503 -14.76 5.93 -23.52
N ALA A 504 -14.88 6.14 -22.20
CA ALA A 504 -15.05 5.08 -21.21
C ALA A 504 -16.43 4.40 -21.30
N PHE A 505 -17.47 5.15 -21.65
CA PHE A 505 -18.87 4.71 -21.64
C PHE A 505 -19.56 4.97 -22.98
N ARG A 506 -18.95 4.47 -24.06
CA ARG A 506 -19.47 4.64 -25.43
C ARG A 506 -20.94 4.22 -25.52
N ASN A 507 -21.77 5.08 -26.13
CA ASN A 507 -23.22 4.92 -26.28
C ASN A 507 -24.03 4.95 -24.96
N CYS A 508 -23.43 5.32 -23.84
CA CYS A 508 -24.14 5.47 -22.56
C CYS A 508 -24.40 6.95 -22.27
N SER A 509 -25.55 7.26 -21.67
CA SER A 509 -25.92 8.62 -21.28
C SER A 509 -25.43 8.92 -19.85
N ILE A 510 -24.14 9.23 -19.70
CA ILE A 510 -23.55 9.62 -18.40
C ILE A 510 -23.40 11.14 -18.33
N PRO A 511 -24.07 11.85 -17.40
CA PRO A 511 -24.00 13.30 -17.32
C PRO A 511 -22.70 13.77 -16.67
N VAL A 512 -22.11 14.84 -17.23
CA VAL A 512 -21.01 15.60 -16.61
C VAL A 512 -21.61 16.77 -15.83
N ASN A 513 -21.49 16.75 -14.51
CA ASN A 513 -22.01 17.79 -13.63
C ASN A 513 -20.98 18.91 -13.45
N PHE A 514 -21.42 20.16 -13.36
CA PHE A 514 -20.58 21.33 -13.05
C PHE A 514 -21.47 22.52 -12.63
N LYS A 515 -20.92 23.49 -11.89
CA LYS A 515 -21.65 24.73 -11.57
C LYS A 515 -21.73 25.66 -12.76
N ASN A 516 -22.90 26.29 -12.95
CA ASN A 516 -23.11 27.31 -13.98
C ASN A 516 -22.74 28.71 -13.45
N ILE A 517 -21.46 28.94 -13.19
CA ILE A 517 -20.90 30.22 -12.73
C ILE A 517 -19.67 30.59 -13.57
N THR A 518 -19.34 31.89 -13.63
CA THR A 518 -18.19 32.39 -14.41
C THR A 518 -16.86 32.19 -13.69
N GLU A 519 -16.89 32.28 -12.36
CA GLU A 519 -15.75 32.05 -11.49
C GLU A 519 -15.39 30.56 -11.40
N MET A 520 -14.22 30.27 -10.83
CA MET A 520 -13.84 28.89 -10.55
C MET A 520 -14.78 28.29 -9.51
N ASP A 521 -15.12 27.01 -9.63
CA ASP A 521 -15.95 26.34 -8.62
C ASP A 521 -15.24 26.39 -7.26
N PRO A 522 -15.88 26.91 -6.19
CA PRO A 522 -15.29 26.94 -4.85
C PRO A 522 -14.79 25.57 -4.34
N ILE A 523 -15.37 24.45 -4.80
CA ILE A 523 -14.89 23.10 -4.45
C ILE A 523 -13.50 22.85 -5.05
N PHE A 524 -13.25 23.33 -6.26
CA PHE A 524 -12.01 23.11 -7.00
C PHE A 524 -11.05 24.30 -6.95
N ASN A 525 -11.32 25.34 -6.15
CA ASN A 525 -10.51 26.56 -6.11
C ASN A 525 -9.58 26.57 -4.88
N PRO A 526 -8.28 26.27 -5.02
CA PRO A 526 -7.37 26.09 -3.89
C PRO A 526 -6.80 27.44 -3.39
N VAL A 527 -7.69 28.29 -2.88
CA VAL A 527 -7.35 29.63 -2.39
C VAL A 527 -6.98 29.64 -0.91
N ILE A 528 -6.36 30.72 -0.44
CA ILE A 528 -6.15 30.97 0.98
C ILE A 528 -7.49 31.33 1.65
N HIS A 529 -7.93 30.56 2.64
CA HIS A 529 -9.17 30.80 3.38
C HIS A 529 -8.87 31.41 4.76
N ASN A 530 -7.79 30.98 5.42
CA ASN A 530 -7.42 31.45 6.75
C ASN A 530 -6.77 32.85 6.70
N SER A 531 -7.41 33.80 7.39
CA SER A 531 -7.00 35.21 7.44
C SER A 531 -6.19 35.59 8.70
N SER A 532 -5.87 34.63 9.56
CA SER A 532 -5.08 34.89 10.78
C SER A 532 -3.63 35.25 10.44
N GLU A 533 -3.03 36.15 11.24
CA GLU A 533 -1.63 36.55 11.04
C GLU A 533 -0.68 35.37 11.27
N ALA A 534 -0.96 34.49 12.23
CA ALA A 534 -0.17 33.29 12.49
C ALA A 534 -0.13 32.35 11.26
N PHE A 535 -1.28 32.15 10.59
CA PHE A 535 -1.32 31.35 9.37
C PHE A 535 -0.56 32.03 8.22
N LYS A 536 -0.68 33.35 8.09
CA LYS A 536 0.05 34.12 7.09
C LYS A 536 1.57 33.99 7.29
N GLU A 537 2.05 34.16 8.52
CA GLU A 537 3.47 33.96 8.86
C GLU A 537 3.94 32.53 8.57
N GLN A 538 3.13 31.52 8.91
CA GLN A 538 3.42 30.12 8.61
C GLN A 538 3.52 29.88 7.09
N CYS A 539 2.52 30.33 6.33
CA CYS A 539 2.47 30.13 4.88
C CYS A 539 3.67 30.80 4.20
N ILE A 540 3.93 32.07 4.53
CA ILE A 540 5.08 32.81 4.00
C ILE A 540 6.39 32.13 4.38
N SER A 541 6.52 31.60 5.60
CA SER A 541 7.70 30.84 6.03
C SER A 541 7.90 29.55 5.24
N GLU A 542 6.85 28.75 5.03
CA GLU A 542 6.92 27.52 4.21
C GLU A 542 7.27 27.84 2.74
N MET A 543 6.63 28.86 2.15
CA MET A 543 6.91 29.32 0.79
C MET A 543 8.35 29.84 0.65
N SER A 544 8.81 30.65 1.61
CA SER A 544 10.18 31.21 1.61
C SER A 544 11.24 30.12 1.73
N LYS A 545 10.99 29.13 2.59
CA LYS A 545 11.86 27.96 2.72
C LYS A 545 11.94 27.20 1.39
N LYS A 546 10.81 26.93 0.75
CA LYS A 546 10.77 26.24 -0.55
C LYS A 546 11.44 27.03 -1.66
N LEU A 547 11.28 28.35 -1.66
CA LEU A 547 11.90 29.25 -2.63
C LEU A 547 13.43 29.21 -2.48
N ASN A 548 13.94 29.26 -1.25
CA ASN A 548 15.37 29.19 -0.97
C ASN A 548 15.99 27.80 -1.27
N GLU A 549 15.21 26.72 -1.13
CA GLU A 549 15.62 25.36 -1.50
C GLU A 549 15.68 25.12 -3.02
N THR A 550 15.10 26.03 -3.82
CA THR A 550 14.92 25.86 -5.27
C THR A 550 16.08 26.49 -6.04
N ASP A 551 17.09 25.68 -6.42
CA ASP A 551 18.17 26.13 -7.30
C ASP A 551 17.77 26.08 -8.78
N LEU A 552 17.63 27.26 -9.38
CA LEU A 552 17.24 27.46 -10.77
C LEU A 552 18.23 28.30 -11.56
N ARG A 553 19.45 28.54 -11.05
CA ARG A 553 20.41 29.44 -11.71
C ARG A 553 20.70 29.01 -13.15
N ASP A 554 20.98 27.73 -13.37
CA ASP A 554 21.27 27.20 -14.70
C ASP A 554 20.05 27.25 -15.63
N VAL A 555 18.85 27.07 -15.06
CA VAL A 555 17.58 27.18 -15.79
C VAL A 555 17.36 28.62 -16.26
N TYR A 556 17.58 29.59 -15.38
CA TYR A 556 17.45 31.01 -15.67
C TYR A 556 18.49 31.48 -16.70
N LEU A 557 19.73 30.98 -16.63
CA LEU A 557 20.75 31.24 -17.66
C LEU A 557 20.31 30.74 -19.03
N GLU A 558 19.79 29.51 -19.10
CA GLU A 558 19.33 28.93 -20.35
C GLU A 558 18.07 29.63 -20.89
N LEU A 559 17.13 30.01 -20.02
CA LEU A 559 15.95 30.77 -20.42
C LEU A 559 16.30 32.18 -20.91
N ASN A 560 17.20 32.90 -20.24
CA ASN A 560 17.71 34.20 -20.69
C ASN A 560 18.26 34.11 -22.13
N ARG A 561 19.01 33.03 -22.42
CA ARG A 561 19.58 32.75 -23.75
C ARG A 561 18.50 32.40 -24.78
N ILE A 562 17.55 31.54 -24.42
CA ILE A 562 16.49 31.09 -25.34
C ILE A 562 15.57 32.25 -25.72
N THR A 563 15.21 33.10 -24.75
CA THR A 563 14.18 34.13 -24.94
C THR A 563 14.72 35.49 -25.35
N ASP A 564 16.03 35.75 -25.25
CA ASP A 564 16.61 37.09 -25.39
C ASP A 564 15.92 38.10 -24.45
N ILE A 565 15.68 37.71 -23.19
CA ILE A 565 14.84 38.48 -22.25
C ILE A 565 15.32 39.93 -22.04
N LYS A 566 16.63 40.17 -22.17
CA LYS A 566 17.24 41.51 -22.05
C LYS A 566 16.70 42.50 -23.10
N ASP A 567 16.25 42.02 -24.25
CA ASP A 567 15.73 42.85 -25.34
C ASP A 567 14.18 42.86 -25.38
N SER A 568 13.54 42.12 -24.48
CA SER A 568 12.09 41.94 -24.39
C SER A 568 11.35 43.19 -23.87
N GLN A 569 10.02 43.18 -23.96
CA GLN A 569 9.20 44.26 -23.45
C GLN A 569 9.17 44.27 -21.91
N ILE A 570 9.16 43.10 -21.27
CA ILE A 570 9.13 42.99 -19.80
C ILE A 570 10.41 43.56 -19.16
N CYS A 571 11.56 43.45 -19.81
CA CYS A 571 12.78 44.16 -19.39
C CYS A 571 12.65 45.68 -19.50
N LYS A 572 12.01 46.20 -20.56
CA LYS A 572 11.86 47.65 -20.78
C LYS A 572 10.83 48.30 -19.86
N GLU A 573 9.77 47.57 -19.50
CA GLU A 573 8.63 48.10 -18.76
C GLU A 573 8.67 47.74 -17.27
N GLU A 574 9.12 46.54 -16.92
CA GLU A 574 9.11 46.01 -15.55
C GLU A 574 10.52 45.74 -14.99
N SER A 575 11.57 46.03 -15.76
CA SER A 575 12.99 45.87 -15.37
C SER A 575 13.44 44.41 -15.12
N TYR A 576 12.65 43.40 -15.50
CA TYR A 576 13.08 42.00 -15.48
C TYR A 576 13.96 41.68 -16.70
N CYS A 577 15.25 41.98 -16.58
CA CYS A 577 16.22 41.90 -17.67
C CYS A 577 17.18 40.71 -17.55
N ASP A 578 17.23 40.07 -16.37
CA ASP A 578 18.09 38.93 -16.10
C ASP A 578 17.49 38.07 -14.99
N LEU A 579 16.88 36.94 -15.39
CA LEU A 579 16.22 36.02 -14.46
C LEU A 579 17.13 35.48 -13.34
N VAL A 580 18.45 35.57 -13.50
CA VAL A 580 19.44 35.11 -12.51
C VAL A 580 19.67 36.13 -11.39
N ASN A 581 19.68 37.42 -11.72
CA ASN A 581 20.03 38.49 -10.78
C ASN A 581 18.79 39.19 -10.20
N ASP A 582 17.64 39.02 -10.83
CA ASP A 582 16.35 39.51 -10.35
C ASP A 582 15.79 38.59 -9.24
N THR A 583 14.93 39.13 -8.37
CA THR A 583 14.36 38.38 -7.22
C THR A 583 12.90 38.01 -7.44
N SER A 584 12.50 36.84 -6.94
CA SER A 584 11.07 36.44 -6.91
C SER A 584 10.47 36.78 -5.55
N ASP A 585 9.28 37.37 -5.55
CA ASP A 585 8.57 37.75 -4.32
C ASP A 585 7.36 36.84 -4.08
N ILE A 586 7.04 36.59 -2.82
CA ILE A 586 5.86 35.81 -2.41
C ILE A 586 4.64 36.72 -2.37
N VAL A 587 3.54 36.25 -2.97
CA VAL A 587 2.24 36.89 -2.92
C VAL A 587 1.30 36.07 -2.05
N PHE A 588 0.90 36.66 -0.92
CA PHE A 588 -0.10 36.12 -0.02
C PHE A 588 -1.34 37.01 -0.01
N LYS A 589 -2.49 36.47 -0.42
CA LYS A 589 -3.77 37.17 -0.38
C LYS A 589 -4.92 36.21 -0.12
N VAL A 590 -5.71 36.49 0.92
CA VAL A 590 -6.91 35.72 1.25
C VAL A 590 -7.89 35.78 0.08
N GLY A 591 -8.46 34.63 -0.29
CA GLY A 591 -9.35 34.48 -1.44
C GLY A 591 -8.62 34.23 -2.77
N GLU A 592 -7.29 34.21 -2.78
CA GLU A 592 -6.47 33.89 -3.97
C GLU A 592 -5.58 32.67 -3.70
N GLU A 593 -5.14 31.98 -4.77
CA GLU A 593 -4.12 30.93 -4.64
C GLU A 593 -2.80 31.54 -4.14
N PRO A 594 -2.02 30.83 -3.29
CA PRO A 594 -0.66 31.24 -2.99
C PRO A 594 0.15 31.39 -4.27
N ASN A 595 0.90 32.48 -4.40
CA ASN A 595 1.56 32.79 -5.66
C ASN A 595 2.93 33.46 -5.47
N VAL A 596 3.67 33.59 -6.56
CA VAL A 596 4.94 34.30 -6.62
C VAL A 596 4.96 35.24 -7.83
N THR A 597 5.72 36.33 -7.73
CA THR A 597 6.05 37.23 -8.85
C THR A 597 7.52 37.14 -9.21
N GLY A 598 7.91 37.80 -10.31
CA GLY A 598 9.31 37.88 -10.73
C GLY A 598 9.81 36.64 -11.49
N PRO A 599 11.12 36.34 -11.46
CA PRO A 599 11.74 35.35 -12.33
C PRO A 599 11.14 33.95 -12.29
N LEU A 600 10.76 33.45 -11.12
CA LEU A 600 10.17 32.11 -10.98
C LEU A 600 8.84 32.01 -11.75
N PHE A 601 7.99 33.02 -11.66
CA PHE A 601 6.72 33.09 -12.38
C PHE A 601 6.93 33.22 -13.89
N ILE A 602 7.83 34.11 -14.32
CA ILE A 602 8.16 34.31 -15.74
C ILE A 602 8.70 33.01 -16.36
N ALA A 603 9.64 32.37 -15.66
CA ALA A 603 10.27 31.14 -16.12
C ALA A 603 9.28 29.97 -16.20
N ASP A 604 8.36 29.83 -15.23
CA ASP A 604 7.28 28.85 -15.30
C ASP A 604 6.37 29.09 -16.51
N CYS A 605 5.95 30.33 -16.77
CA CYS A 605 5.12 30.67 -17.93
C CYS A 605 5.80 30.29 -19.25
N LEU A 606 7.10 30.58 -19.39
CA LEU A 606 7.88 30.25 -20.58
C LEU A 606 7.98 28.72 -20.78
N VAL A 607 8.34 27.99 -19.73
CA VAL A 607 8.53 26.53 -19.82
C VAL A 607 7.21 25.80 -19.99
N ASP A 608 6.12 26.22 -19.35
CA ASP A 608 4.77 25.69 -19.59
C ASP A 608 4.40 25.86 -21.07
N ALA A 609 4.67 27.03 -21.67
CA ALA A 609 4.41 27.25 -23.08
C ALA A 609 5.23 26.33 -24.01
N PHE A 610 6.49 26.07 -23.66
CA PHE A 610 7.34 25.13 -24.41
C PHE A 610 6.85 23.69 -24.26
N LEU A 611 6.51 23.26 -23.04
CA LEU A 611 6.01 21.92 -22.75
C LEU A 611 4.67 21.65 -23.44
N MET A 612 3.72 22.60 -23.45
CA MET A 612 2.46 22.40 -24.16
C MET A 612 2.68 22.16 -25.65
N ARG A 613 3.58 22.93 -26.30
CA ARG A 613 3.92 22.71 -27.72
C ARG A 613 4.62 21.37 -27.94
N TYR A 614 5.48 20.99 -27.01
CA TYR A 614 6.15 19.69 -27.03
C TYR A 614 5.16 18.53 -26.91
N TYR A 615 4.20 18.61 -26.02
CA TYR A 615 3.16 17.60 -25.87
C TYR A 615 2.14 17.62 -27.00
N GLU A 616 1.87 18.78 -27.62
CA GLU A 616 1.05 18.87 -28.84
C GLU A 616 1.67 18.06 -29.99
N GLY A 617 2.97 17.75 -29.92
CA GLY A 617 3.66 16.93 -30.91
C GLY A 617 4.21 17.75 -32.07
N LEU A 618 4.37 19.06 -31.89
CA LEU A 618 4.95 19.93 -32.91
C LEU A 618 6.41 19.55 -33.21
N PRO A 619 6.90 19.83 -34.44
CA PRO A 619 8.31 19.68 -34.79
C PRO A 619 9.20 20.43 -33.80
N LEU A 620 10.35 19.85 -33.42
CA LEU A 620 11.25 20.47 -32.43
C LEU A 620 11.74 21.87 -32.84
N GLY A 621 11.86 22.14 -34.15
CA GLY A 621 12.20 23.47 -34.67
C GLY A 621 11.14 24.56 -34.36
N ASP A 622 9.89 24.16 -34.13
CA ASP A 622 8.77 25.07 -33.86
C ASP A 622 8.53 25.29 -32.35
N ILE A 623 9.39 24.70 -31.50
CA ILE A 623 9.35 24.78 -30.05
C ILE A 623 10.56 25.59 -29.59
N ALA A 624 10.32 26.65 -28.82
CA ALA A 624 11.38 27.56 -28.36
C ALA A 624 12.33 28.00 -29.51
N TRP A 625 11.77 28.21 -30.71
CA TRP A 625 12.50 28.56 -31.93
C TRP A 625 13.64 27.59 -32.31
N GLY A 626 13.53 26.31 -31.92
CA GLY A 626 14.51 25.26 -32.21
C GLY A 626 15.74 25.26 -31.28
N GLU A 627 15.68 26.02 -30.19
CA GLU A 627 16.80 26.17 -29.25
C GLU A 627 16.94 25.01 -28.24
N ILE A 628 15.87 24.23 -28.04
CA ILE A 628 15.86 23.04 -27.18
C ILE A 628 16.08 21.80 -28.05
N LYS A 629 17.23 21.15 -27.90
CA LYS A 629 17.72 20.10 -28.81
C LYS A 629 17.91 18.74 -28.15
N THR A 630 17.99 18.70 -26.83
CA THR A 630 18.36 17.48 -26.07
C THR A 630 17.39 17.24 -24.92
N ASP A 631 17.27 15.98 -24.51
CA ASP A 631 16.49 15.60 -23.32
C ASP A 631 17.10 16.18 -22.04
N GLU A 632 18.41 16.41 -22.00
CA GLU A 632 19.09 17.08 -20.90
C GLU A 632 18.60 18.52 -20.72
N GLN A 633 18.40 19.26 -21.82
CA GLN A 633 17.80 20.60 -21.76
C GLN A 633 16.34 20.55 -21.29
N TRP A 634 15.55 19.58 -21.74
CA TRP A 634 14.18 19.41 -21.24
C TRP A 634 14.14 19.11 -19.74
N ASN A 635 15.00 18.20 -19.27
CA ASN A 635 15.13 17.89 -17.85
C ASN A 635 15.62 19.09 -17.03
N LEU A 636 16.51 19.92 -17.58
CA LEU A 636 16.94 21.17 -16.95
C LEU A 636 15.76 22.15 -16.82
N LEU A 637 15.08 22.45 -17.93
CA LEU A 637 13.98 23.42 -17.95
C LEU A 637 12.80 22.98 -17.08
N ALA A 638 12.44 21.69 -17.07
CA ALA A 638 11.34 21.17 -16.27
C ALA A 638 11.51 21.37 -14.75
N ARG A 639 12.74 21.64 -14.27
CA ARG A 639 12.99 21.99 -12.86
C ARG A 639 12.21 23.23 -12.42
N VAL A 640 11.96 24.20 -13.32
CA VAL A 640 11.20 25.40 -12.95
C VAL A 640 9.76 25.08 -12.60
N VAL A 641 9.10 24.22 -13.39
CA VAL A 641 7.69 23.83 -13.15
C VAL A 641 7.56 23.11 -11.81
N LYS A 642 8.52 22.21 -11.53
CA LYS A 642 8.62 21.56 -10.22
C LYS A 642 8.84 22.56 -9.09
N GLY A 643 9.76 23.51 -9.26
CA GLY A 643 10.06 24.55 -8.28
C GLY A 643 8.85 25.42 -7.99
N TYR A 644 8.19 25.92 -9.03
CA TYR A 644 7.01 26.79 -8.95
C TYR A 644 5.85 26.12 -8.21
N LEU A 645 5.49 24.89 -8.57
CA LEU A 645 4.45 24.13 -7.87
C LEU A 645 4.82 23.83 -6.41
N ASN A 646 6.09 23.49 -6.14
CA ASN A 646 6.54 23.21 -4.78
C ASN A 646 6.48 24.44 -3.86
N VAL A 647 6.86 25.61 -4.38
CA VAL A 647 6.81 26.87 -3.63
C VAL A 647 5.37 27.28 -3.32
N ARG A 648 4.42 27.01 -4.22
CA ARG A 648 3.03 27.48 -4.07
C ARG A 648 2.12 26.51 -3.33
N LEU A 649 2.26 25.20 -3.58
CA LEU A 649 1.21 24.23 -3.27
C LEU A 649 1.69 23.00 -2.50
N ASN A 650 2.99 22.67 -2.54
CA ASN A 650 3.56 21.57 -1.77
C ASN A 650 3.99 22.03 -0.37
N LEU A 651 3.04 22.63 0.35
CA LEU A 651 3.24 23.26 1.66
C LEU A 651 2.57 22.38 2.73
N PRO A 652 3.32 21.55 3.48
CA PRO A 652 2.75 20.50 4.34
C PRO A 652 1.70 20.99 5.35
N LYS A 653 1.85 22.21 5.89
CA LYS A 653 0.88 22.78 6.82
C LYS A 653 -0.17 23.61 6.07
N SER A 654 0.26 24.55 5.23
CA SER A 654 -0.66 25.49 4.57
C SER A 654 -1.55 24.88 3.48
N ALA A 655 -1.13 23.81 2.80
CA ALA A 655 -1.95 23.15 1.78
C ALA A 655 -3.27 22.58 2.31
N LYS A 656 -3.34 22.30 3.62
CA LYS A 656 -4.57 21.82 4.29
C LYS A 656 -5.68 22.86 4.26
N ASP A 657 -5.35 24.14 4.33
CA ASP A 657 -6.31 25.25 4.22
C ASP A 657 -6.86 25.33 2.78
N PHE A 658 -5.96 25.30 1.79
CA PHE A 658 -6.31 25.51 0.39
C PHE A 658 -7.06 24.33 -0.21
N ALA A 659 -6.70 23.11 0.18
CA ALA A 659 -7.34 21.89 -0.29
C ALA A 659 -8.65 21.58 0.46
N ARG A 660 -8.96 22.28 1.56
CA ARG A 660 -10.05 21.92 2.48
C ARG A 660 -11.40 21.68 1.79
N PRO A 661 -11.93 22.56 0.91
CA PRO A 661 -13.22 22.31 0.27
C PRO A 661 -13.22 21.04 -0.58
N LEU A 662 -12.14 20.80 -1.32
CA LEU A 662 -12.01 19.62 -2.17
C LEU A 662 -11.85 18.34 -1.35
N LEU A 663 -11.06 18.37 -0.28
CA LEU A 663 -10.88 17.23 0.63
C LEU A 663 -12.19 16.85 1.31
N GLN A 664 -12.97 17.84 1.75
CA GLN A 664 -14.30 17.61 2.30
C GLN A 664 -15.22 16.96 1.26
N TYR A 665 -15.19 17.44 0.02
CA TYR A 665 -15.99 16.86 -1.05
C TYR A 665 -15.54 15.43 -1.41
N ILE A 666 -14.23 15.16 -1.45
CA ILE A 666 -13.68 13.81 -1.66
C ILE A 666 -14.16 12.88 -0.53
N LYS A 667 -14.12 13.32 0.73
CA LYS A 667 -14.64 12.56 1.89
C LYS A 667 -16.11 12.20 1.69
N GLU A 668 -16.95 13.16 1.32
CA GLU A 668 -18.38 12.93 1.06
C GLU A 668 -18.62 11.91 -0.07
N MET A 669 -17.90 12.06 -1.19
CA MET A 669 -18.03 11.14 -2.33
C MET A 669 -17.56 9.73 -2.00
N LEU A 670 -16.46 9.61 -1.27
CA LEU A 670 -15.95 8.34 -0.80
C LEU A 670 -16.88 7.65 0.24
N SER A 671 -17.73 8.39 0.94
CA SER A 671 -18.77 7.84 1.83
C SER A 671 -20.06 7.44 1.09
N SER A 672 -20.27 7.93 -0.13
CA SER A 672 -21.49 7.68 -0.91
C SER A 672 -21.62 6.24 -1.44
N ASN A 673 -20.57 5.41 -1.29
CA ASN A 673 -20.47 4.04 -1.83
C ASN A 673 -20.76 3.90 -3.34
N LYS A 674 -20.68 5.00 -4.12
CA LYS A 674 -20.82 4.95 -5.57
C LYS A 674 -19.65 4.17 -6.18
N PRO A 675 -19.89 3.17 -7.06
CA PRO A 675 -18.82 2.40 -7.69
C PRO A 675 -17.76 3.26 -8.37
N LEU A 676 -18.15 4.30 -9.12
CA LEU A 676 -17.22 5.23 -9.75
C LEU A 676 -17.57 6.69 -9.49
N THR A 677 -16.59 7.46 -9.03
CA THR A 677 -16.65 8.93 -9.00
C THR A 677 -15.45 9.52 -9.77
N LEU A 678 -15.70 10.44 -10.70
CA LEU A 678 -14.68 11.19 -11.42
C LEU A 678 -14.80 12.69 -11.11
N LEU A 679 -13.78 13.25 -10.49
CA LEU A 679 -13.64 14.68 -10.19
C LEU A 679 -12.58 15.28 -11.10
N VAL A 680 -12.90 16.32 -11.87
CA VAL A 680 -11.96 16.93 -12.83
C VAL A 680 -11.67 18.39 -12.49
N GLY A 681 -10.43 18.65 -12.08
CA GLY A 681 -9.93 19.96 -11.67
C GLY A 681 -8.62 20.36 -12.36
N HIS A 682 -7.72 20.97 -11.59
CA HIS A 682 -6.45 21.55 -12.04
C HIS A 682 -5.25 20.85 -11.38
N ASP A 683 -4.04 21.17 -11.85
CA ASP A 683 -2.78 20.84 -11.18
C ASP A 683 -2.78 21.35 -9.75
N SER A 684 -3.33 22.54 -9.52
CA SER A 684 -3.39 23.11 -8.19
C SER A 684 -4.17 22.24 -7.21
N ASN A 685 -5.21 21.53 -7.68
CA ASN A 685 -5.95 20.56 -6.88
C ASN A 685 -5.12 19.32 -6.55
N LEU A 686 -4.46 18.70 -7.53
CA LEU A 686 -3.64 17.50 -7.28
C LEU A 686 -2.51 17.79 -6.28
N ASN A 687 -1.77 18.88 -6.49
CA ASN A 687 -0.62 19.21 -5.64
C ASN A 687 -1.03 19.58 -4.22
N SER A 688 -2.06 20.42 -4.05
CA SER A 688 -2.56 20.79 -2.71
C SER A 688 -3.17 19.61 -1.97
N VAL A 689 -3.94 18.75 -2.64
CA VAL A 689 -4.48 17.52 -2.05
C VAL A 689 -3.33 16.58 -1.64
N ILE A 690 -2.38 16.28 -2.53
CA ILE A 690 -1.25 15.39 -2.21
C ILE A 690 -0.46 15.90 -1.01
N ALA A 691 -0.19 17.21 -0.95
CA ALA A 691 0.54 17.82 0.15
C ALA A 691 -0.26 17.77 1.46
N ALA A 692 -1.55 18.10 1.42
CA ALA A 692 -2.44 18.09 2.58
C ALA A 692 -2.65 16.68 3.15
N LEU A 693 -2.72 15.67 2.29
CA LEU A 693 -2.84 14.25 2.66
C LEU A 693 -1.56 13.69 3.28
N GLY A 694 -0.41 14.34 3.09
CA GLY A 694 0.84 13.93 3.72
C GLY A 694 1.49 12.70 3.07
N PHE A 695 1.32 12.51 1.76
CA PHE A 695 2.05 11.47 1.04
C PHE A 695 3.57 11.74 1.06
N LYS A 696 4.37 10.67 1.05
CA LYS A 696 5.82 10.73 0.84
C LYS A 696 6.11 11.34 -0.52
N GLN A 697 7.31 11.92 -0.67
CA GLN A 697 7.76 12.34 -2.00
C GLN A 697 7.90 11.12 -2.91
N PHE A 698 7.55 11.30 -4.17
CA PHE A 698 7.60 10.27 -5.19
C PHE A 698 8.27 10.81 -6.46
N LYS A 699 8.66 9.90 -7.34
CA LYS A 699 9.14 10.21 -8.69
C LYS A 699 8.15 9.63 -9.70
N LEU A 700 8.05 10.27 -10.85
CA LEU A 700 7.22 9.82 -11.97
C LEU A 700 8.14 9.38 -13.12
N PRO A 701 8.52 8.09 -13.19
CA PRO A 701 9.34 7.58 -14.28
C PRO A 701 8.81 7.93 -15.68
N GLY A 702 9.69 8.41 -16.55
CA GLY A 702 9.32 8.78 -17.91
C GLY A 702 8.46 10.04 -18.00
N GLN A 703 8.56 10.95 -17.03
CA GLN A 703 7.81 12.20 -17.03
C GLN A 703 8.65 13.40 -16.56
N LEU A 704 8.44 14.55 -17.21
CA LEU A 704 9.15 15.81 -16.97
C LEU A 704 8.52 16.61 -15.82
N GLU A 705 7.19 16.55 -15.69
CA GLU A 705 6.44 17.26 -14.66
C GLU A 705 6.15 16.39 -13.43
N ILE A 706 6.05 17.01 -12.24
CA ILE A 706 5.60 16.32 -11.01
C ILE A 706 4.08 16.10 -10.97
N SER A 707 3.33 16.84 -11.79
CA SER A 707 1.89 16.70 -11.94
C SER A 707 1.51 16.79 -13.42
N PRO A 708 1.84 15.79 -14.25
CA PRO A 708 1.69 15.88 -15.70
C PRO A 708 0.23 16.12 -16.14
N ILE A 709 0.04 16.60 -17.36
CA ILE A 709 -1.29 16.76 -17.94
C ILE A 709 -2.05 15.42 -17.93
N GLY A 710 -3.36 15.46 -17.62
CA GLY A 710 -4.21 14.27 -17.54
C GLY A 710 -3.95 13.36 -16.33
N ALA A 711 -2.99 13.69 -15.45
CA ALA A 711 -2.68 12.91 -14.27
C ALA A 711 -3.88 12.75 -13.33
N LYS A 712 -3.91 11.61 -12.63
CA LYS A 712 -5.03 11.21 -11.78
C LYS A 712 -4.53 10.67 -10.45
N LEU A 713 -5.13 11.13 -9.36
CA LEU A 713 -5.03 10.50 -8.04
C LEU A 713 -6.26 9.60 -7.87
N VAL A 714 -6.02 8.29 -7.81
CA VAL A 714 -7.05 7.24 -7.87
C VAL A 714 -7.14 6.54 -6.51
N PHE A 715 -8.25 6.75 -5.81
CA PHE A 715 -8.61 6.10 -4.57
C PHE A 715 -9.42 4.84 -4.87
N GLN A 716 -8.97 3.68 -4.38
CA GLN A 716 -9.57 2.38 -4.66
C GLN A 716 -9.89 1.67 -3.34
N ARG A 717 -11.16 1.37 -3.10
CA ARG A 717 -11.61 0.60 -1.92
C ARG A 717 -11.80 -0.86 -2.31
N TRP A 718 -10.96 -1.72 -1.77
CA TRP A 718 -10.96 -3.18 -1.94
C TRP A 718 -11.54 -3.84 -0.70
N THR A 719 -12.08 -5.06 -0.80
CA THR A 719 -12.55 -5.83 0.35
C THR A 719 -12.18 -7.30 0.22
N ASP A 720 -11.86 -7.98 1.33
CA ASP A 720 -11.73 -9.44 1.39
C ASP A 720 -13.03 -10.14 1.82
N GLY A 721 -14.12 -9.38 1.99
CA GLY A 721 -15.41 -9.82 2.53
C GLY A 721 -15.58 -9.55 4.03
N GLU A 722 -14.49 -9.27 4.76
CA GLU A 722 -14.50 -8.94 6.19
C GLU A 722 -13.99 -7.51 6.47
N ASN A 723 -12.96 -7.08 5.73
CA ASN A 723 -12.25 -5.82 5.91
C ASN A 723 -12.22 -5.03 4.60
N ASP A 724 -12.20 -3.69 4.70
CA ASP A 724 -12.02 -2.79 3.57
C ASP A 724 -10.63 -2.16 3.54
N PHE A 725 -9.97 -2.23 2.41
CA PHE A 725 -8.62 -1.74 2.16
C PHE A 725 -8.65 -0.55 1.20
N LEU A 726 -7.94 0.52 1.51
CA LEU A 726 -7.78 1.66 0.60
C LEU A 726 -6.40 1.62 -0.07
N LYS A 727 -6.39 1.56 -1.40
CA LYS A 727 -5.20 1.74 -2.24
C LYS A 727 -5.30 3.07 -2.96
N VAL A 728 -4.24 3.87 -2.92
CA VAL A 728 -4.17 5.14 -3.66
C VAL A 728 -3.07 5.05 -4.70
N GLU A 729 -3.41 5.28 -5.96
CA GLU A 729 -2.46 5.28 -7.07
C GLU A 729 -2.40 6.66 -7.73
N TYR A 730 -1.21 7.04 -8.16
CA TYR A 730 -1.01 8.18 -9.05
C TYR A 730 -0.83 7.67 -10.47
N VAL A 731 -1.83 7.85 -11.32
CA VAL A 731 -1.89 7.34 -12.71
C VAL A 731 -1.63 8.49 -13.68
N TYR A 732 -0.73 8.28 -14.64
CA TYR A 732 -0.29 9.31 -15.57
C TYR A 732 0.22 8.71 -16.88
N GLN A 733 0.21 9.50 -17.95
CA GLN A 733 0.89 9.14 -19.19
C GLN A 733 2.35 9.57 -19.11
N SER A 734 3.26 8.73 -19.62
CA SER A 734 4.66 9.13 -19.85
C SER A 734 4.73 10.21 -20.94
N TRP A 735 5.81 11.01 -20.96
CA TRP A 735 5.94 12.07 -21.96
C TRP A 735 5.92 11.54 -23.41
N PRO A 736 6.43 10.32 -23.74
CA PRO A 736 6.26 9.75 -25.08
C PRO A 736 4.80 9.39 -25.37
N GLN A 737 4.08 8.80 -24.41
CA GLN A 737 2.65 8.49 -24.57
C GLN A 737 1.83 9.76 -24.85
N ILE A 738 2.18 10.88 -24.23
CA ILE A 738 1.56 12.18 -24.46
C ILE A 738 1.96 12.73 -25.85
N ARG A 739 3.26 12.88 -26.09
CA ARG A 739 3.79 13.52 -27.30
C ARG A 739 3.42 12.76 -28.57
N ASN A 740 3.42 11.43 -28.53
CA ASN A 740 3.11 10.58 -29.68
C ASN A 740 1.63 10.20 -29.76
N ALA A 741 0.80 10.61 -28.79
CA ALA A 741 -0.59 10.18 -28.65
C ALA A 741 -0.74 8.64 -28.73
N GLU A 742 0.04 7.94 -27.91
CA GLU A 742 -0.03 6.48 -27.85
C GLU A 742 -1.36 6.05 -27.22
N GLN A 743 -2.10 5.19 -27.92
CA GLN A 743 -3.35 4.64 -27.40
C GLN A 743 -3.08 3.78 -26.16
N LEU A 744 -3.89 3.99 -25.12
CA LEU A 744 -3.77 3.26 -23.86
C LEU A 744 -4.74 2.07 -23.82
N SER A 745 -4.32 1.00 -23.17
CA SER A 745 -5.12 -0.22 -22.95
C SER A 745 -4.50 -1.03 -21.81
N LEU A 746 -5.11 -2.14 -21.41
CA LEU A 746 -4.43 -3.09 -20.50
C LEU A 746 -3.12 -3.67 -21.06
N LEU A 747 -2.84 -3.51 -22.37
CA LEU A 747 -1.59 -3.92 -23.04
C LEU A 747 -0.57 -2.80 -23.15
N ASN A 748 -1.02 -1.55 -23.23
CA ASN A 748 -0.20 -0.34 -23.19
C ASN A 748 -0.72 0.58 -22.07
N PRO A 749 -0.53 0.22 -20.79
CA PRO A 749 -1.16 0.96 -19.71
C PRO A 749 -0.51 2.34 -19.56
N PRO A 750 -1.25 3.33 -19.02
CA PRO A 750 -0.60 4.50 -18.43
C PRO A 750 0.37 4.03 -17.34
N LYS A 751 1.36 4.87 -17.04
CA LYS A 751 2.23 4.64 -15.89
C LYS A 751 1.43 4.86 -14.61
N ASN A 752 1.79 4.16 -13.56
CA ASN A 752 1.25 4.40 -12.22
C ASN A 752 2.36 4.25 -11.17
N ILE A 753 2.11 4.83 -10.00
CA ILE A 753 2.85 4.55 -8.77
C ILE A 753 1.85 4.39 -7.63
N THR A 754 2.17 3.56 -6.64
CA THR A 754 1.36 3.48 -5.42
C THR A 754 1.82 4.57 -4.44
N MET A 755 0.86 5.36 -3.96
CA MET A 755 1.13 6.48 -3.06
C MET A 755 1.31 5.98 -1.63
N GLN A 756 2.39 6.41 -0.96
CA GLN A 756 2.71 6.01 0.41
C GLN A 756 2.51 7.17 1.37
N MET A 757 1.88 6.93 2.52
CA MET A 757 1.73 7.93 3.58
C MET A 757 3.05 8.11 4.34
N LYS A 758 3.35 9.33 4.82
CA LYS A 758 4.55 9.60 5.63
C LYS A 758 4.56 8.85 6.98
N THR A 759 3.40 8.47 7.51
CA THR A 759 3.22 7.77 8.80
C THR A 759 3.55 6.26 8.75
N GLY A 760 4.05 5.74 7.62
CA GLY A 760 4.66 4.40 7.57
C GLY A 760 3.70 3.23 7.29
N TYR A 761 2.43 3.48 6.98
CA TYR A 761 1.51 2.42 6.57
C TYR A 761 1.30 2.40 5.05
N ILE A 762 1.45 1.23 4.42
CA ILE A 762 0.37 0.43 3.79
C ILE A 762 0.97 -0.77 3.02
N ALA A 763 0.61 -1.97 3.48
CA ALA A 763 0.22 -3.11 2.65
C ALA A 763 -0.93 -3.80 3.42
N GLY A 764 -2.16 -3.69 2.93
CA GLY A 764 -3.37 -4.24 3.58
C GLY A 764 -3.72 -3.61 4.93
N VAL A 765 -4.44 -2.47 4.95
CA VAL A 765 -5.03 -1.92 6.19
C VAL A 765 -6.50 -1.54 6.02
N SER A 766 -7.33 -2.02 6.95
CA SER A 766 -8.72 -1.60 7.25
C SER A 766 -8.84 -0.08 7.39
N LEU A 767 -9.73 0.56 6.61
CA LEU A 767 -10.41 1.89 6.74
C LEU A 767 -9.72 3.09 7.45
N LYS A 768 -8.42 3.04 7.79
CA LYS A 768 -7.65 4.05 8.52
C LYS A 768 -7.22 5.23 7.65
N VAL A 769 -7.19 5.06 6.32
CA VAL A 769 -6.72 6.10 5.39
C VAL A 769 -7.78 7.20 5.19
N TYR A 770 -9.07 6.94 5.39
CA TYR A 770 -10.08 8.02 5.48
C TYR A 770 -9.84 8.93 6.71
N CYS A 771 -9.25 8.38 7.77
CA CYS A 771 -9.09 9.02 9.07
C CYS A 771 -7.87 9.94 9.13
N GLU A 772 -6.75 9.56 8.50
CA GLU A 772 -5.53 10.40 8.46
C GLU A 772 -5.74 11.70 7.67
N ILE A 773 -6.61 11.69 6.66
CA ILE A 773 -6.91 12.83 5.78
C ILE A 773 -7.63 13.95 6.53
N PHE A 774 -8.62 13.59 7.35
CA PHE A 774 -9.37 14.54 8.17
C PHE A 774 -8.57 14.97 9.40
N ALA A 775 -7.94 14.02 10.11
CA ALA A 775 -7.12 14.31 11.28
C ALA A 775 -5.91 15.20 10.95
N ASN A 776 -5.29 15.04 9.79
CA ASN A 776 -4.18 15.89 9.38
C ASN A 776 -4.62 17.35 9.19
N SER A 777 -5.86 17.66 8.81
CA SER A 777 -6.32 19.05 8.70
C SER A 777 -6.61 19.74 10.05
N LEU A 778 -6.62 19.00 11.15
CA LEU A 778 -6.98 19.49 12.47
C LEU A 778 -5.75 19.72 13.34
N GLU A 779 -5.80 20.77 14.15
CA GLU A 779 -4.81 21.08 15.18
C GLU A 779 -5.34 20.66 16.55
N LEU A 780 -4.56 19.89 17.31
CA LEU A 780 -4.92 19.52 18.68
C LEU A 780 -4.73 20.74 19.59
N LYS A 781 -5.78 21.14 20.31
CA LYS A 781 -5.80 22.34 21.18
C LYS A 781 -5.73 22.03 22.66
N GLN A 782 -6.29 20.90 23.08
CA GLN A 782 -6.38 20.53 24.49
C GLN A 782 -6.59 19.03 24.66
N VAL A 783 -6.02 18.48 25.71
CA VAL A 783 -6.19 17.08 26.12
C VAL A 783 -6.62 17.01 27.57
N LEU A 784 -7.65 16.22 27.87
CA LEU A 784 -8.00 15.81 29.23
C LEU A 784 -7.94 14.30 29.34
N ILE A 785 -7.19 13.80 30.31
CA ILE A 785 -7.01 12.39 30.59
C ILE A 785 -7.71 12.09 31.90
N LEU A 786 -8.76 11.27 31.87
CA LEU A 786 -9.30 10.62 33.06
C LEU A 786 -8.67 9.24 33.19
N SER A 787 -7.81 9.05 34.18
CA SER A 787 -7.03 7.82 34.41
C SER A 787 -7.59 7.01 35.57
N ARG A 788 -7.66 5.69 35.41
CA ARG A 788 -7.63 4.75 36.53
C ARG A 788 -6.18 4.64 37.02
N HIS A 789 -5.98 4.44 38.33
CA HIS A 789 -4.68 4.08 38.88
C HIS A 789 -4.11 2.79 38.27
N ASN A 790 -2.80 2.62 38.40
CA ASN A 790 -2.09 1.45 37.88
C ASN A 790 -2.04 0.28 38.90
N VAL A 791 -1.22 -0.75 38.64
CA VAL A 791 -1.12 -2.00 39.42
C VAL A 791 -0.95 -1.73 40.91
N ARG A 792 -1.79 -2.37 41.71
CA ARG A 792 -1.89 -2.21 43.16
C ARG A 792 -1.96 -3.56 43.84
N THR A 793 -1.73 -3.57 45.15
CA THR A 793 -2.02 -4.74 45.97
C THR A 793 -3.54 -4.99 46.07
N PRO A 794 -4.00 -6.23 46.32
CA PRO A 794 -5.42 -6.54 46.50
C PRO A 794 -6.06 -5.75 47.66
N PHE A 795 -7.36 -5.44 47.54
CA PHE A 795 -8.10 -4.67 48.56
C PHE A 795 -8.46 -5.45 49.83
N ALA A 796 -8.54 -6.78 49.74
CA ALA A 796 -9.12 -7.57 50.81
C ALA A 796 -8.08 -7.91 51.89
N ASP A 797 -8.21 -7.27 53.05
CA ASP A 797 -7.39 -7.53 54.24
C ASP A 797 -7.53 -8.98 54.77
N ASN A 798 -8.59 -9.69 54.35
CA ASN A 798 -8.95 -11.02 54.83
C ASN A 798 -8.99 -12.08 53.72
N LEU A 799 -8.27 -11.92 52.60
CA LEU A 799 -8.17 -12.94 51.54
C LEU A 799 -7.88 -14.33 52.09
N GLN A 800 -7.06 -14.42 53.14
CA GLN A 800 -6.73 -15.68 53.80
C GLN A 800 -7.94 -16.41 54.39
N SER A 801 -9.03 -15.71 54.73
CA SER A 801 -10.24 -16.35 55.23
C SER A 801 -11.04 -17.08 54.13
N LEU A 802 -10.81 -16.70 52.86
CA LEU A 802 -11.53 -17.21 51.68
C LEU A 802 -11.00 -18.56 51.17
N SER A 803 -9.82 -18.98 51.61
CA SER A 803 -9.22 -20.26 51.22
C SER A 803 -8.32 -20.80 52.33
N PRO A 804 -8.27 -22.12 52.57
CA PRO A 804 -7.24 -22.70 53.43
C PRO A 804 -5.82 -22.61 52.84
N ASN A 805 -5.70 -22.34 51.54
CA ASN A 805 -4.41 -22.19 50.86
C ASN A 805 -3.76 -20.85 51.26
N VAL A 806 -2.43 -20.81 51.29
CA VAL A 806 -1.67 -19.62 51.68
C VAL A 806 -1.61 -18.63 50.51
N TRP A 807 -2.08 -17.40 50.71
CA TRP A 807 -2.00 -16.36 49.68
C TRP A 807 -0.58 -15.77 49.57
N PRO A 808 -0.15 -15.35 48.37
CA PRO A 808 1.10 -14.62 48.19
C PRO A 808 1.17 -13.37 49.06
N LYS A 809 2.35 -13.06 49.58
CA LYS A 809 2.59 -11.82 50.35
C LYS A 809 2.90 -10.68 49.41
N TRP A 810 2.37 -9.50 49.74
CA TRP A 810 2.66 -8.25 49.05
C TRP A 810 3.58 -7.38 49.90
N GLU A 811 4.48 -6.63 49.26
CA GLU A 811 5.41 -5.72 49.97
C GLU A 811 4.68 -4.48 50.52
N ASP A 812 3.77 -3.93 49.72
CA ASP A 812 3.01 -2.71 50.02
C ASP A 812 1.71 -3.02 50.77
N ALA A 813 1.11 -2.02 51.43
CA ALA A 813 -0.12 -2.24 52.20
C ALA A 813 -1.33 -2.52 51.26
N PRO A 814 -2.41 -3.14 51.75
CA PRO A 814 -3.59 -3.45 50.94
C PRO A 814 -4.17 -2.23 50.22
N GLY A 815 -4.41 -2.35 48.91
CA GLY A 815 -4.92 -1.29 48.05
C GLY A 815 -3.92 -0.18 47.69
N GLU A 816 -2.65 -0.27 48.06
CA GLU A 816 -1.60 0.68 47.66
C GLU A 816 -1.02 0.35 46.27
N LEU A 817 -0.55 1.38 45.55
CA LEU A 817 0.12 1.22 44.26
C LEU A 817 1.47 0.53 44.46
N THR A 818 1.75 -0.50 43.64
CA THR A 818 3.05 -1.19 43.72
C THR A 818 4.14 -0.42 42.98
N LYS A 819 5.41 -0.73 43.28
CA LYS A 819 6.55 -0.18 42.50
C LYS A 819 6.42 -0.47 41.01
N LYS A 820 5.92 -1.66 40.65
CA LYS A 820 5.66 -2.01 39.25
C LYS A 820 4.51 -1.19 38.67
N GLY A 821 3.45 -0.96 39.44
CA GLY A 821 2.37 -0.04 39.06
C GLY A 821 2.90 1.36 38.73
N ALA A 822 3.78 1.91 39.57
CA ALA A 822 4.43 3.19 39.30
C ALA A 822 5.30 3.14 38.03
N LEU A 823 6.08 2.08 37.81
CA LEU A 823 6.88 1.90 36.60
C LEU A 823 6.03 1.88 35.32
N LEU A 824 4.97 1.09 35.31
CA LEU A 824 4.04 0.98 34.18
C LEU A 824 3.38 2.32 33.87
N GLU A 825 3.02 3.08 34.91
CA GLU A 825 2.48 4.42 34.75
C GLU A 825 3.51 5.42 34.22
N GLY A 826 4.78 5.29 34.63
CA GLY A 826 5.89 6.03 34.04
C GLY A 826 6.03 5.76 32.54
N TYR A 827 5.83 4.52 32.08
CA TYR A 827 5.79 4.24 30.65
C TYR A 827 4.61 4.89 29.94
N HIS A 828 3.44 4.96 30.57
CA HIS A 828 2.35 5.79 30.06
C HIS A 828 2.77 7.26 29.93
N GLY A 829 3.37 7.83 30.98
CA GLY A 829 3.90 9.20 30.95
C GLY A 829 4.88 9.43 29.81
N GLN A 830 5.83 8.52 29.61
CA GLN A 830 6.80 8.56 28.51
C GLN A 830 6.11 8.56 27.14
N TYR A 831 5.16 7.65 26.92
CA TYR A 831 4.38 7.60 25.67
C TYR A 831 3.62 8.90 25.43
N PHE A 832 2.90 9.40 26.43
CA PHE A 832 2.12 10.63 26.30
C PHE A 832 3.02 11.85 26.05
N SER A 833 4.21 11.92 26.65
CA SER A 833 5.20 12.96 26.34
C SER A 833 5.56 12.97 24.85
N GLN A 834 5.94 11.81 24.30
CA GLN A 834 6.27 11.68 22.88
C GLN A 834 5.08 11.98 21.96
N TRP A 835 3.88 11.54 22.34
CA TRP A 835 2.67 11.78 21.57
C TRP A 835 2.28 13.27 21.58
N LEU A 836 2.33 13.94 22.74
CA LEU A 836 2.02 15.37 22.87
C LEU A 836 3.01 16.25 22.07
N ASP A 837 4.29 15.88 22.05
CA ASP A 837 5.31 16.53 21.22
C ASP A 837 5.04 16.32 19.72
N GLN A 838 4.72 15.07 19.32
CA GLN A 838 4.34 14.76 17.94
C GLN A 838 3.12 15.59 17.47
N GLN A 839 2.15 15.84 18.37
CA GLN A 839 0.98 16.66 18.07
C GLN A 839 1.23 18.18 18.20
N GLN A 840 2.45 18.59 18.58
CA GLN A 840 2.82 20.00 18.81
C GLN A 840 1.98 20.69 19.90
N LEU A 841 1.34 19.92 20.80
CA LEU A 841 0.54 20.48 21.90
C LEU A 841 1.42 20.89 23.07
N ILE A 842 2.40 20.06 23.42
CA ILE A 842 3.44 20.36 24.41
C ILE A 842 4.77 19.87 23.82
N PRO A 843 5.58 20.77 23.23
CA PRO A 843 6.89 20.40 22.67
C PRO A 843 7.85 19.86 23.73
N GLU A 844 8.88 19.14 23.29
CA GLU A 844 9.93 18.59 24.15
C GLU A 844 10.50 19.64 25.14
N GLY A 845 10.37 19.35 26.44
CA GLY A 845 10.80 20.23 27.53
C GLY A 845 9.73 20.38 28.62
N CYS A 846 9.93 21.36 29.51
CA CYS A 846 8.92 21.67 30.52
C CYS A 846 7.77 22.47 29.92
N PRO A 847 6.51 22.10 30.23
CA PRO A 847 5.36 22.85 29.75
C PRO A 847 5.35 24.27 30.31
N GLU A 848 4.66 25.17 29.60
CA GLU A 848 4.43 26.53 30.09
C GLU A 848 3.82 26.54 31.50
N GLN A 849 4.19 27.55 32.29
CA GLN A 849 3.70 27.65 33.66
C GLN A 849 2.17 27.68 33.69
N ASN A 850 1.57 26.79 34.50
CA ASN A 850 0.13 26.60 34.63
C ASN A 850 -0.60 26.06 33.38
N SER A 851 0.07 25.59 32.32
CA SER A 851 -0.62 24.99 31.16
C SER A 851 -1.04 23.54 31.41
N VAL A 852 -0.29 22.81 32.24
CA VAL A 852 -0.64 21.47 32.72
C VAL A 852 -1.33 21.56 34.09
N PHE A 853 -2.43 20.83 34.24
CA PHE A 853 -3.15 20.69 35.50
C PHE A 853 -3.33 19.22 35.86
N VAL A 854 -3.01 18.87 37.10
CA VAL A 854 -3.16 17.50 37.60
C VAL A 854 -3.94 17.52 38.88
N HIS A 855 -5.01 16.72 38.94
CA HIS A 855 -5.85 16.60 40.11
C HIS A 855 -6.14 15.13 40.39
N THR A 856 -5.95 14.72 41.64
CA THR A 856 -6.20 13.35 42.09
C THR A 856 -7.11 13.36 43.29
N ASN A 857 -7.76 12.23 43.56
CA ASN A 857 -8.36 12.07 44.88
C ASN A 857 -7.29 11.94 45.99
N THR A 858 -7.75 11.79 47.22
CA THR A 858 -6.91 11.79 48.44
C THR A 858 -6.13 10.49 48.68
N ILE A 859 -6.41 9.42 47.92
CA ILE A 859 -5.90 8.06 48.13
C ILE A 859 -4.46 7.93 47.63
N GLN A 860 -3.63 7.13 48.31
CA GLN A 860 -2.22 6.95 47.93
C GLN A 860 -2.07 6.48 46.47
N ARG A 861 -2.79 5.44 46.05
CA ARG A 861 -2.57 4.86 44.71
C ARG A 861 -2.83 5.80 43.55
N THR A 862 -3.74 6.75 43.71
CA THR A 862 -4.07 7.75 42.67
C THR A 862 -3.04 8.88 42.65
N LYS A 863 -2.63 9.37 43.83
CA LYS A 863 -1.53 10.33 43.97
C LYS A 863 -0.23 9.80 43.37
N ASP A 864 0.15 8.57 43.71
CA ASP A 864 1.41 7.98 43.27
C ASP A 864 1.38 7.62 41.78
N THR A 865 0.21 7.25 41.24
CA THR A 865 0.01 7.12 39.79
C THR A 865 0.25 8.46 39.09
N ALA A 866 -0.32 9.56 39.60
CA ALA A 866 -0.13 10.88 39.01
C ALA A 866 1.33 11.34 39.07
N MET A 867 2.01 11.13 40.20
CA MET A 867 3.43 11.44 40.35
C MET A 867 4.29 10.64 39.36
N ALA A 868 4.07 9.32 39.26
CA ALA A 868 4.81 8.47 38.33
C ALA A 868 4.59 8.86 36.86
N PHE A 869 3.36 9.22 36.49
CA PHE A 869 3.06 9.74 35.15
C PHE A 869 3.84 11.03 34.87
N LEU A 870 3.81 11.99 35.81
CA LEU A 870 4.46 13.29 35.66
C LEU A 870 5.98 13.19 35.61
N ASP A 871 6.59 12.37 36.48
CA ASP A 871 8.05 12.20 36.54
C ASP A 871 8.64 11.70 35.22
N ALA A 872 7.87 10.88 34.48
CA ALA A 872 8.25 10.38 33.17
C ALA A 872 7.81 11.29 32.02
N ALA A 873 6.62 11.91 32.11
CA ALA A 873 6.10 12.76 31.04
C ALA A 873 6.84 14.11 30.94
N PHE A 874 7.21 14.68 32.09
CA PHE A 874 7.78 16.01 32.24
C PHE A 874 8.96 15.99 33.22
N HIS A 875 9.98 15.22 32.84
CA HIS A 875 11.15 15.00 33.69
C HIS A 875 11.81 16.32 34.14
N ASN A 876 12.08 16.46 35.44
CA ASN A 876 12.61 17.66 36.10
C ASN A 876 11.73 18.93 36.04
N CYS A 877 10.45 18.80 35.70
CA CYS A 877 9.53 19.93 35.71
C CYS A 877 8.77 20.00 37.04
N SER A 878 8.66 21.19 37.62
CA SER A 878 7.90 21.40 38.87
C SER A 878 6.40 21.59 38.56
N ILE A 879 5.68 20.49 38.37
CA ILE A 879 4.23 20.48 38.16
C ILE A 879 3.55 19.99 39.45
N PRO A 880 2.73 20.83 40.11
CA PRO A 880 2.04 20.41 41.34
C PRO A 880 0.92 19.41 41.04
N VAL A 881 0.76 18.43 41.92
CA VAL A 881 -0.40 17.53 41.96
C VAL A 881 -1.40 18.08 42.97
N ASP A 882 -2.58 18.48 42.49
CA ASP A 882 -3.66 19.01 43.31
C ASP A 882 -4.52 17.86 43.89
N TYR A 883 -4.92 17.99 45.15
CA TYR A 883 -5.82 17.05 45.83
C TYR A 883 -6.41 17.73 47.08
N GLU A 884 -7.64 17.38 47.45
CA GLU A 884 -8.24 17.91 48.67
C GLU A 884 -7.53 17.41 49.94
N ASN A 885 -7.32 18.27 50.93
CA ASN A 885 -6.75 17.88 52.22
C ASN A 885 -7.86 17.43 53.20
N ILE A 886 -8.60 16.40 52.82
CA ILE A 886 -9.67 15.78 53.62
C ILE A 886 -9.32 14.32 53.93
N LEU A 887 -9.88 13.79 55.04
CA LEU A 887 -9.66 12.40 55.45
C LEU A 887 -10.47 11.38 54.63
N GLU A 888 -11.50 11.85 53.94
CA GLU A 888 -12.42 11.03 53.14
C GLU A 888 -12.03 11.05 51.66
N MET A 889 -12.70 10.24 50.84
CA MET A 889 -12.48 10.27 49.39
C MET A 889 -13.01 11.60 48.82
N ASP A 890 -12.25 12.18 47.90
CA ASP A 890 -12.61 13.42 47.21
C ASP A 890 -14.01 13.32 46.56
N PRO A 891 -14.96 14.21 46.91
CA PRO A 891 -16.33 14.19 46.38
C PRO A 891 -16.43 14.30 44.86
N ILE A 892 -15.44 14.88 44.18
CA ILE A 892 -15.41 14.96 42.71
C ILE A 892 -15.26 13.56 42.12
N PHE A 893 -14.42 12.74 42.75
CA PHE A 893 -14.14 11.38 42.30
C PHE A 893 -15.02 10.33 42.99
N TYR A 894 -15.87 10.68 43.96
CA TYR A 894 -16.67 9.71 44.68
C TYR A 894 -18.10 9.64 44.12
N PRO A 895 -18.63 8.44 43.78
CA PRO A 895 -19.95 8.29 43.20
C PRO A 895 -20.97 8.22 44.34
N ASP A 896 -21.26 9.36 44.96
CA ASP A 896 -22.19 9.42 46.10
C ASP A 896 -23.66 9.20 45.68
N ALA A 897 -24.33 8.36 46.45
CA ALA A 897 -25.76 8.15 46.46
C ALA A 897 -26.50 9.39 47.00
N HIS A 898 -26.90 10.28 46.10
CA HIS A 898 -27.71 11.47 46.47
C HIS A 898 -29.00 11.13 47.24
N ASN A 899 -29.39 12.05 48.11
CA ASN A 899 -30.28 11.83 49.25
C ASN A 899 -31.80 11.78 48.92
N THR A 900 -32.18 11.51 47.67
CA THR A 900 -33.60 11.40 47.30
C THR A 900 -34.02 9.94 47.22
N GLU A 901 -35.13 9.59 47.87
CA GLU A 901 -35.64 8.21 47.89
C GLU A 901 -35.95 7.71 46.46
N ALA A 902 -36.29 8.59 45.53
CA ALA A 902 -36.51 8.26 44.12
C ALA A 902 -35.24 7.74 43.42
N VAL A 903 -34.11 8.44 43.58
CA VAL A 903 -32.81 8.04 43.00
C VAL A 903 -32.33 6.72 43.61
N LYS A 904 -32.50 6.56 44.92
CA LYS A 904 -32.20 5.30 45.62
C LYS A 904 -32.98 4.12 45.04
N GLN A 905 -34.30 4.25 44.90
CA GLN A 905 -35.14 3.17 44.35
C GLN A 905 -34.76 2.86 42.90
N GLN A 906 -34.38 3.88 42.12
CA GLN A 906 -33.90 3.68 40.75
C GLN A 906 -32.58 2.89 40.70
N ILE A 907 -31.59 3.30 41.49
CA ILE A 907 -30.28 2.62 41.56
C ILE A 907 -30.48 1.16 41.99
N ILE A 908 -31.22 0.92 43.07
CA ILE A 908 -31.50 -0.43 43.57
C ILE A 908 -32.22 -1.26 42.49
N SER A 909 -33.19 -0.68 41.77
CA SER A 909 -33.91 -1.37 40.71
C SER A 909 -33.01 -1.74 39.53
N GLU A 910 -32.14 -0.85 39.05
CA GLU A 910 -31.22 -1.15 37.95
C GLU A 910 -30.15 -2.18 38.35
N ILE A 911 -29.59 -2.07 39.56
CA ILE A 911 -28.64 -3.05 40.11
C ILE A 911 -29.33 -4.42 40.22
N SER A 912 -30.53 -4.48 40.80
CA SER A 912 -31.29 -5.74 40.96
C SER A 912 -31.57 -6.39 39.61
N LYS A 913 -31.97 -5.59 38.61
CA LYS A 913 -32.22 -6.07 37.27
C LYS A 913 -30.97 -6.68 36.65
N LYS A 914 -29.86 -5.95 36.64
CA LYS A 914 -28.60 -6.44 36.07
C LYS A 914 -28.06 -7.66 36.81
N LEU A 915 -28.17 -7.68 38.14
CA LEU A 915 -27.77 -8.82 38.96
C LEU A 915 -28.55 -10.08 38.56
N ASN A 916 -29.86 -9.97 38.36
CA ASN A 916 -30.71 -11.09 37.92
C ASN A 916 -30.43 -11.55 36.47
N GLU A 917 -29.97 -10.64 35.60
CA GLU A 917 -29.61 -10.94 34.21
C GLU A 917 -28.21 -11.56 34.07
N THR A 918 -27.41 -11.55 35.13
CA THR A 918 -26.00 -11.95 35.08
C THR A 918 -25.82 -13.40 35.55
N ASP A 919 -25.42 -14.29 34.64
CA ASP A 919 -25.11 -15.69 34.96
C ASP A 919 -23.61 -15.87 35.28
N LEU A 920 -23.33 -16.22 36.54
CA LEU A 920 -21.99 -16.49 37.06
C LEU A 920 -21.86 -17.90 37.65
N LYS A 921 -22.81 -18.80 37.38
CA LYS A 921 -22.83 -20.13 38.00
C LYS A 921 -21.54 -20.91 37.76
N ASP A 922 -21.04 -20.93 36.53
CA ASP A 922 -19.81 -21.64 36.18
C ASP A 922 -18.57 -21.00 36.82
N VAL A 923 -18.58 -19.67 36.97
CA VAL A 923 -17.52 -18.93 37.67
C VAL A 923 -17.48 -19.30 39.14
N TYR A 924 -18.65 -19.35 39.78
CA TYR A 924 -18.80 -19.72 41.17
C TYR A 924 -18.40 -21.18 41.41
N LEU A 925 -18.77 -22.10 40.52
CA LEU A 925 -18.34 -23.51 40.61
C LEU A 925 -16.82 -23.65 40.51
N GLU A 926 -16.19 -22.94 39.58
CA GLU A 926 -14.73 -23.00 39.40
C GLU A 926 -14.01 -22.34 40.57
N LEU A 927 -14.50 -21.22 41.11
CA LEU A 927 -13.91 -20.58 42.30
C LEU A 927 -14.09 -21.42 43.57
N ASN A 928 -15.24 -22.06 43.76
CA ASN A 928 -15.44 -23.01 44.86
C ASN A 928 -14.37 -24.11 44.85
N ARG A 929 -14.01 -24.60 43.65
CA ARG A 929 -12.97 -25.62 43.43
C ARG A 929 -11.58 -25.06 43.68
N ILE A 930 -11.20 -23.97 43.01
CA ILE A 930 -9.87 -23.34 43.10
C ILE A 930 -9.55 -22.92 44.54
N ALA A 931 -10.49 -22.25 45.20
CA ALA A 931 -10.29 -21.73 46.55
C ALA A 931 -10.44 -22.79 47.64
N ASN A 932 -10.88 -24.01 47.31
CA ASN A 932 -11.33 -25.01 48.28
C ASN A 932 -12.24 -24.39 49.35
N LEU A 933 -13.32 -23.73 48.90
CA LEU A 933 -14.13 -22.87 49.75
C LEU A 933 -14.79 -23.63 50.92
N LYS A 934 -15.09 -24.92 50.75
CA LYS A 934 -15.70 -25.76 51.80
C LYS A 934 -14.81 -25.93 53.03
N ASP A 935 -13.49 -25.86 52.86
CA ASP A 935 -12.53 -26.00 53.97
C ASP A 935 -12.02 -24.64 54.49
N SER A 936 -12.43 -23.54 53.85
CA SER A 936 -12.05 -22.17 54.20
C SER A 936 -12.57 -21.75 55.57
N GLN A 937 -11.98 -20.68 56.13
CA GLN A 937 -12.43 -20.10 57.39
C GLN A 937 -13.81 -19.46 57.23
N ILE A 938 -14.09 -18.80 56.10
CA ILE A 938 -15.38 -18.15 55.87
C ILE A 938 -16.56 -19.16 55.80
N CYS A 939 -16.34 -20.38 55.29
CA CYS A 939 -17.34 -21.45 55.38
C CYS A 939 -17.57 -21.89 56.83
N LYS A 940 -16.51 -22.06 57.62
CA LYS A 940 -16.61 -22.51 59.03
C LYS A 940 -17.26 -21.48 59.95
N GLU A 941 -17.00 -20.20 59.73
CA GLU A 941 -17.42 -19.12 60.62
C GLU A 941 -18.71 -18.42 60.16
N GLN A 942 -18.90 -18.28 58.85
CA GLN A 942 -20.01 -17.50 58.27
C GLN A 942 -20.92 -18.34 57.38
N SER A 943 -20.70 -19.67 57.30
CA SER A 943 -21.51 -20.61 56.50
C SER A 943 -21.54 -20.36 54.98
N TYR A 944 -20.64 -19.53 54.45
CA TYR A 944 -20.43 -19.36 53.00
C TYR A 944 -19.57 -20.50 52.43
N CYS A 945 -20.20 -21.65 52.18
CA CYS A 945 -19.52 -22.87 51.73
C CYS A 945 -19.69 -23.19 50.24
N ASP A 946 -20.60 -22.47 49.56
CA ASP A 946 -20.89 -22.62 48.13
C ASP A 946 -21.42 -21.28 47.58
N LEU A 947 -20.72 -20.73 46.58
CA LEU A 947 -21.08 -19.47 45.94
C LEU A 947 -22.32 -19.54 45.03
N VAL A 948 -22.84 -20.73 44.70
CA VAL A 948 -23.93 -20.91 43.71
C VAL A 948 -25.34 -20.66 44.28
N ASN A 949 -25.54 -20.85 45.58
CA ASN A 949 -26.89 -20.95 46.16
C ASN A 949 -27.44 -19.63 46.75
N ASP A 950 -26.69 -18.54 46.66
CA ASP A 950 -27.05 -17.22 47.20
C ASP A 950 -26.87 -16.16 46.11
N THR A 951 -27.78 -15.18 46.04
CA THR A 951 -27.70 -14.07 45.09
C THR A 951 -27.04 -12.83 45.68
N GLY A 952 -26.83 -12.80 47.01
CA GLY A 952 -26.31 -11.65 47.74
C GLY A 952 -27.36 -10.54 47.95
N ASP A 953 -27.02 -9.56 48.80
CA ASP A 953 -27.88 -8.40 49.08
C ASP A 953 -27.31 -7.11 48.47
N ILE A 954 -28.18 -6.21 48.05
CA ILE A 954 -27.81 -4.85 47.65
C ILE A 954 -27.84 -3.96 48.89
N VAL A 955 -26.67 -3.49 49.32
CA VAL A 955 -26.52 -2.55 50.42
C VAL A 955 -26.41 -1.14 49.85
N TYR A 956 -27.42 -0.32 50.14
CA TYR A 956 -27.45 1.10 49.77
C TYR A 956 -27.47 1.96 51.03
N LYS A 957 -26.48 2.84 51.18
CA LYS A 957 -26.43 3.84 52.23
C LYS A 957 -26.13 5.20 51.61
N VAL A 958 -26.86 6.22 52.06
CA VAL A 958 -26.64 7.61 51.63
C VAL A 958 -25.25 8.04 52.08
N GLY A 959 -24.47 8.70 51.21
CA GLY A 959 -23.10 9.07 51.51
C GLY A 959 -22.09 7.94 51.21
N GLU A 960 -22.55 6.75 50.81
CA GLU A 960 -21.68 5.61 50.49
C GLU A 960 -21.96 5.07 49.08
N GLU A 961 -20.96 4.46 48.46
CA GLU A 961 -21.16 3.75 47.20
C GLU A 961 -22.13 2.55 47.35
N PRO A 962 -22.96 2.24 46.34
CA PRO A 962 -23.75 1.01 46.35
C PRO A 962 -22.86 -0.23 46.38
N VAL A 963 -23.07 -1.12 47.36
CA VAL A 963 -22.30 -2.36 47.54
C VAL A 963 -23.21 -3.56 47.30
N ILE A 964 -22.67 -4.57 46.61
CA ILE A 964 -23.29 -5.89 46.48
C ILE A 964 -22.54 -6.80 47.44
N SER A 965 -23.23 -7.36 48.44
CA SER A 965 -22.66 -8.35 49.37
C SER A 965 -22.84 -9.77 48.83
N GLY A 966 -22.28 -10.77 49.51
CA GLY A 966 -22.49 -12.18 49.15
C GLY A 966 -21.59 -12.71 48.03
N PRO A 967 -22.03 -13.70 47.24
CA PRO A 967 -21.13 -14.46 46.36
C PRO A 967 -20.39 -13.66 45.30
N LEU A 968 -21.04 -12.65 44.70
CA LEU A 968 -20.38 -11.78 43.72
C LEU A 968 -19.21 -11.00 44.34
N TYR A 969 -19.35 -10.56 45.60
CA TYR A 969 -18.29 -9.86 46.31
C TYR A 969 -17.09 -10.76 46.58
N ILE A 970 -17.36 -11.98 47.06
CA ILE A 970 -16.34 -12.99 47.34
C ILE A 970 -15.62 -13.38 46.06
N ALA A 971 -16.37 -13.66 44.99
CA ALA A 971 -15.83 -14.03 43.69
C ALA A 971 -14.94 -12.93 43.11
N PHE A 972 -15.41 -11.68 43.12
CA PHE A 972 -14.59 -10.53 42.73
C PHE A 972 -13.29 -10.45 43.54
N SER A 973 -13.36 -10.58 44.86
CA SER A 973 -12.19 -10.43 45.73
C SER A 973 -11.10 -11.46 45.42
N MET A 974 -11.49 -12.71 45.14
CA MET A 974 -10.54 -13.75 44.74
C MET A 974 -9.94 -13.48 43.36
N VAL A 975 -10.79 -13.19 42.37
CA VAL A 975 -10.34 -13.02 40.98
C VAL A 975 -9.50 -11.75 40.82
N ASP A 976 -9.86 -10.65 41.49
CA ASP A 976 -9.06 -9.43 41.54
C ASP A 976 -7.66 -9.71 42.11
N ALA A 977 -7.58 -10.50 43.19
CA ALA A 977 -6.30 -10.86 43.77
C ALA A 977 -5.44 -11.74 42.84
N PHE A 978 -6.06 -12.70 42.13
CA PHE A 978 -5.36 -13.50 41.11
C PHE A 978 -4.84 -12.62 39.97
N LEU A 979 -5.69 -11.70 39.50
CA LEU A 979 -5.36 -10.80 38.39
C LEU A 979 -4.25 -9.82 38.78
N MET A 980 -4.30 -9.24 39.98
CA MET A 980 -3.20 -8.39 40.48
C MET A 980 -1.91 -9.19 40.57
N GLY A 981 -1.92 -10.43 41.06
CA GLY A 981 -0.74 -11.30 41.07
C GLY A 981 -0.18 -11.56 39.66
N TYR A 982 -1.06 -11.75 38.68
CA TYR A 982 -0.68 -11.87 37.27
C TYR A 982 -0.01 -10.60 36.74
N TYR A 983 -0.59 -9.43 37.02
CA TYR A 983 -0.05 -8.13 36.61
C TYR A 983 1.26 -7.79 37.29
N GLU A 984 1.41 -8.08 38.58
CA GLU A 984 2.65 -7.88 39.33
C GLU A 984 3.77 -8.76 38.77
N GLY A 985 3.43 -9.86 38.09
CA GLY A 985 4.40 -10.78 37.49
C GLY A 985 4.82 -11.87 38.45
N LEU A 986 3.94 -12.26 39.38
CA LEU A 986 4.17 -13.42 40.23
C LEU A 986 4.32 -14.69 39.37
N PRO A 987 5.11 -15.68 39.85
CA PRO A 987 5.16 -17.01 39.25
C PRO A 987 3.76 -17.59 39.07
N GLU A 988 3.52 -18.30 37.96
CA GLU A 988 2.18 -18.81 37.65
C GLU A 988 1.69 -19.85 38.67
N GLU A 989 2.61 -20.59 39.29
CA GLU A 989 2.35 -21.50 40.39
C GLU A 989 1.85 -20.80 41.67
N ASP A 990 2.13 -19.51 41.84
CA ASP A 990 1.68 -18.72 42.99
C ASP A 990 0.32 -18.07 42.73
N ILE A 991 -0.06 -17.90 41.46
CA ILE A 991 -1.34 -17.31 41.07
C ILE A 991 -2.42 -18.38 41.15
N ALA A 992 -3.40 -18.18 42.04
CA ALA A 992 -4.43 -19.18 42.32
C ALA A 992 -3.83 -20.58 42.61
N TRP A 993 -2.63 -20.61 43.19
CA TRP A 993 -1.90 -21.84 43.51
C TRP A 993 -1.64 -22.76 42.29
N GLY A 994 -1.47 -22.17 41.09
CA GLY A 994 -1.21 -22.90 39.85
C GLY A 994 -2.44 -23.59 39.24
N GLU A 995 -3.64 -23.29 39.75
CA GLU A 995 -4.88 -23.90 39.28
C GLU A 995 -5.45 -23.28 38.01
N ILE A 996 -5.04 -22.04 37.66
CA ILE A 996 -5.40 -21.38 36.41
C ILE A 996 -4.30 -21.69 35.38
N LYS A 997 -4.61 -22.55 34.42
CA LYS A 997 -3.64 -23.11 33.45
C LYS A 997 -3.91 -22.71 32.01
N THR A 998 -5.11 -22.21 31.72
CA THR A 998 -5.54 -21.90 30.36
C THR A 998 -6.20 -20.52 30.29
N ASP A 999 -6.12 -19.92 29.10
CA ASP A 999 -6.82 -18.66 28.80
C ASP A 999 -8.33 -18.81 28.94
N GLU A 1000 -8.89 -19.99 28.69
CA GLU A 1000 -10.32 -20.27 28.89
C GLU A 1000 -10.73 -20.11 30.36
N GLN A 1001 -9.88 -20.55 31.30
CA GLN A 1001 -10.13 -20.36 32.72
C GLN A 1001 -10.04 -18.87 33.10
N TRP A 1002 -9.05 -18.14 32.59
CA TRP A 1002 -8.99 -16.68 32.79
C TRP A 1002 -10.22 -15.96 32.26
N ASN A 1003 -10.65 -16.30 31.04
CA ASN A 1003 -11.85 -15.73 30.41
C ASN A 1003 -13.14 -16.10 31.16
N LEU A 1004 -13.19 -17.26 31.79
CA LEU A 1004 -14.30 -17.63 32.67
C LEU A 1004 -14.28 -16.78 33.95
N LEU A 1005 -13.16 -16.76 34.67
CA LEU A 1005 -13.04 -16.14 35.98
C LEU A 1005 -13.20 -14.62 35.94
N ILE A 1006 -12.66 -13.95 34.92
CA ILE A 1006 -12.73 -12.49 34.81
C ILE A 1006 -14.18 -11.97 34.72
N LYS A 1007 -15.14 -12.82 34.33
CA LYS A 1007 -16.57 -12.46 34.33
C LYS A 1007 -17.04 -11.95 35.68
N ALA A 1008 -16.48 -12.42 36.81
CA ALA A 1008 -16.82 -11.89 38.13
C ALA A 1008 -16.41 -10.41 38.31
N VAL A 1009 -15.22 -10.05 37.82
CA VAL A 1009 -14.69 -8.68 37.87
C VAL A 1009 -15.52 -7.76 36.98
N ASN A 1010 -15.70 -8.15 35.72
CA ASN A 1010 -16.47 -7.37 34.75
C ASN A 1010 -17.94 -7.23 35.18
N ALA A 1011 -18.57 -8.31 35.65
CA ALA A 1011 -19.95 -8.27 36.14
C ALA A 1011 -20.11 -7.30 37.31
N ARG A 1012 -19.21 -7.34 38.31
CA ARG A 1012 -19.30 -6.43 39.45
C ARG A 1012 -19.20 -4.97 39.01
N GLN A 1013 -18.27 -4.66 38.11
CA GLN A 1013 -18.10 -3.30 37.58
C GLN A 1013 -19.35 -2.86 36.80
N ASP A 1014 -19.85 -3.72 35.91
CA ASP A 1014 -21.02 -3.42 35.07
C ASP A 1014 -22.32 -3.28 35.86
N ILE A 1015 -22.55 -4.13 36.87
CA ILE A 1015 -23.74 -4.09 37.71
C ILE A 1015 -23.75 -2.81 38.57
N ARG A 1016 -22.59 -2.34 39.03
CA ARG A 1016 -22.52 -1.19 39.95
C ARG A 1016 -22.47 0.16 39.22
N PHE A 1017 -21.74 0.25 38.11
CA PHE A 1017 -21.32 1.55 37.58
C PHE A 1017 -21.67 1.78 36.10
N ASN A 1018 -22.11 0.75 35.38
CA ASN A 1018 -22.57 0.88 34.00
C ASN A 1018 -24.11 0.92 33.95
N LEU A 1019 -24.72 1.80 34.74
CA LEU A 1019 -26.18 1.90 34.92
C LEU A 1019 -26.75 2.97 33.99
N PRO A 1020 -27.50 2.63 32.91
CA PRO A 1020 -27.85 3.60 31.87
C PRO A 1020 -28.59 4.86 32.37
N LYS A 1021 -29.42 4.75 33.41
CA LYS A 1021 -30.12 5.90 33.97
C LYS A 1021 -29.38 6.48 35.17
N SER A 1022 -28.96 5.64 36.10
CA SER A 1022 -28.35 6.08 37.35
C SER A 1022 -26.91 6.61 37.21
N SER A 1023 -26.18 6.27 36.14
CA SER A 1023 -24.80 6.75 35.96
C SER A 1023 -24.71 8.26 35.77
N LYS A 1024 -25.76 8.89 35.20
CA LYS A 1024 -25.81 10.36 35.08
C LYS A 1024 -25.70 11.04 36.44
N GLU A 1025 -26.41 10.53 37.44
CA GLU A 1025 -26.35 11.04 38.81
C GLU A 1025 -25.00 10.70 39.46
N LEU A 1026 -24.57 9.44 39.37
CA LEU A 1026 -23.32 8.97 40.01
C LEU A 1026 -22.06 9.64 39.45
N ALA A 1027 -22.05 9.99 38.17
CA ALA A 1027 -20.93 10.64 37.50
C ALA A 1027 -21.06 12.18 37.47
N LYS A 1028 -22.18 12.74 37.95
CA LYS A 1028 -22.50 14.17 37.82
C LYS A 1028 -21.37 15.09 38.32
N PRO A 1029 -20.80 14.89 39.53
CA PRO A 1029 -19.72 15.76 40.01
C PRO A 1029 -18.48 15.71 39.10
N LEU A 1030 -18.08 14.51 38.67
CA LEU A 1030 -16.93 14.33 37.81
C LEU A 1030 -17.16 14.85 36.39
N VAL A 1031 -18.35 14.66 35.82
CA VAL A 1031 -18.70 15.18 34.49
C VAL A 1031 -18.79 16.71 34.50
N GLN A 1032 -19.31 17.29 35.59
CA GLN A 1032 -19.26 18.74 35.81
C GLN A 1032 -17.82 19.25 35.86
N TYR A 1033 -16.93 18.54 36.56
CA TYR A 1033 -15.52 18.90 36.64
C TYR A 1033 -14.80 18.74 35.28
N ILE A 1034 -15.10 17.68 34.53
CA ILE A 1034 -14.61 17.50 33.14
C ILE A 1034 -15.06 18.67 32.26
N LYS A 1035 -16.34 19.08 32.36
CA LYS A 1035 -16.90 20.24 31.62
C LYS A 1035 -16.14 21.53 31.95
N GLU A 1036 -15.84 21.77 33.23
CA GLU A 1036 -15.07 22.94 33.68
C GLU A 1036 -13.64 22.92 33.15
N MET A 1037 -12.96 21.78 33.25
CA MET A 1037 -11.58 21.63 32.78
C MET A 1037 -11.46 21.75 31.26
N LEU A 1038 -12.40 21.19 30.50
CA LEU A 1038 -12.47 21.34 29.05
C LEU A 1038 -12.85 22.76 28.58
N SER A 1039 -13.39 23.57 29.48
CA SER A 1039 -13.67 24.99 29.24
C SER A 1039 -12.50 25.90 29.67
N SER A 1040 -11.51 25.35 30.38
CA SER A 1040 -10.33 26.09 30.83
C SER A 1040 -9.30 26.27 29.71
N ASN A 1041 -8.29 27.11 29.97
CA ASN A 1041 -7.14 27.31 29.06
C ASN A 1041 -5.99 26.33 29.30
N LYS A 1042 -6.21 25.23 30.04
CA LYS A 1042 -5.17 24.20 30.25
C LYS A 1042 -4.94 23.43 28.95
N THR A 1043 -3.69 23.22 28.58
CA THR A 1043 -3.35 22.41 27.39
C THR A 1043 -3.48 20.92 27.70
N LEU A 1044 -3.09 20.50 28.92
CA LEU A 1044 -3.22 19.13 29.40
C LEU A 1044 -3.82 19.12 30.81
N THR A 1045 -4.88 18.32 30.99
CA THR A 1045 -5.44 18.00 32.29
C THR A 1045 -5.32 16.50 32.57
N LEU A 1046 -4.78 16.11 33.71
CA LEU A 1046 -4.75 14.73 34.19
C LEU A 1046 -5.60 14.59 35.46
N LEU A 1047 -6.66 13.80 35.36
CA LEU A 1047 -7.53 13.45 36.47
C LEU A 1047 -7.29 11.99 36.83
N VAL A 1048 -6.84 11.69 38.05
CA VAL A 1048 -6.56 10.29 38.46
C VAL A 1048 -7.54 9.82 39.51
N GLY A 1049 -8.33 8.82 39.13
CA GLY A 1049 -9.35 8.18 39.97
C GLY A 1049 -9.30 6.65 39.87
N HIS A 1050 -10.48 6.04 39.82
CA HIS A 1050 -10.71 4.60 39.91
C HIS A 1050 -11.42 4.04 38.67
N ASP A 1051 -11.55 2.72 38.62
CA ASP A 1051 -12.33 2.02 37.57
C ASP A 1051 -13.78 2.50 37.52
N PHE A 1052 -14.39 2.72 38.67
CA PHE A 1052 -15.77 3.15 38.75
C PHE A 1052 -15.97 4.54 38.13
N ASN A 1053 -14.97 5.43 38.17
CA ASN A 1053 -15.03 6.74 37.51
C ASN A 1053 -15.08 6.59 35.99
N LEU A 1054 -14.27 5.69 35.42
CA LEU A 1054 -14.30 5.40 34.00
C LEU A 1054 -15.66 4.84 33.59
N HIS A 1055 -16.16 3.84 34.32
CA HIS A 1055 -17.45 3.20 34.00
C HIS A 1055 -18.63 4.16 34.11
N SER A 1056 -18.72 4.93 35.21
CA SER A 1056 -19.83 5.85 35.42
C SER A 1056 -19.82 6.99 34.40
N VAL A 1057 -18.65 7.55 34.07
CA VAL A 1057 -18.52 8.58 33.02
C VAL A 1057 -18.86 8.02 31.64
N ILE A 1058 -18.38 6.82 31.31
CA ILE A 1058 -18.68 6.16 30.02
C ILE A 1058 -20.18 5.95 29.85
N ALA A 1059 -20.85 5.45 30.90
CA ALA A 1059 -22.29 5.22 30.89
C ALA A 1059 -23.08 6.53 30.89
N ALA A 1060 -22.70 7.52 31.71
CA ALA A 1060 -23.37 8.81 31.82
C ALA A 1060 -23.34 9.61 30.51
N LEU A 1061 -22.19 9.62 29.83
CA LEU A 1061 -22.01 10.30 28.56
C LEU A 1061 -22.63 9.55 27.37
N GLY A 1062 -23.09 8.31 27.59
CA GLY A 1062 -23.83 7.55 26.59
C GLY A 1062 -22.97 7.02 25.44
N PHE A 1063 -21.74 6.55 25.74
CA PHE A 1063 -20.93 5.84 24.75
C PHE A 1063 -21.54 4.47 24.37
N LYS A 1064 -21.24 4.03 23.15
CA LYS A 1064 -21.53 2.68 22.63
C LYS A 1064 -20.70 1.65 23.41
N LEU A 1065 -21.23 0.43 23.52
CA LEU A 1065 -20.48 -0.70 24.05
C LEU A 1065 -19.26 -0.99 23.16
N PHE A 1066 -18.15 -1.36 23.78
CA PHE A 1066 -16.88 -1.63 23.12
C PHE A 1066 -16.21 -2.89 23.68
N LYS A 1067 -15.18 -3.37 22.98
CA LYS A 1067 -14.30 -4.47 23.43
C LYS A 1067 -12.85 -3.98 23.40
N LEU A 1068 -12.02 -4.53 24.29
CA LEU A 1068 -10.62 -4.14 24.43
C LEU A 1068 -9.70 -5.30 23.97
N PRO A 1069 -9.16 -5.26 22.75
CA PRO A 1069 -8.23 -6.27 22.25
C PRO A 1069 -7.03 -6.49 23.17
N GLY A 1070 -6.73 -7.77 23.45
CA GLY A 1070 -5.57 -8.15 24.25
C GLY A 1070 -5.72 -7.87 25.75
N GLN A 1071 -6.96 -7.75 26.24
CA GLN A 1071 -7.24 -7.46 27.63
C GLN A 1071 -8.50 -8.19 28.13
N LEU A 1072 -8.49 -8.57 29.42
CA LEU A 1072 -9.57 -9.35 30.06
C LEU A 1072 -10.60 -8.45 30.77
N GLU A 1073 -10.14 -7.35 31.38
CA GLU A 1073 -10.99 -6.38 32.08
C GLU A 1073 -11.70 -5.41 31.12
N ASN A 1074 -12.92 -5.02 31.47
CA ASN A 1074 -13.65 -3.94 30.78
C ASN A 1074 -13.06 -2.55 31.06
N SER A 1075 -12.47 -2.35 32.24
CA SER A 1075 -11.60 -1.21 32.53
C SER A 1075 -10.23 -1.71 33.00
N PRO A 1076 -9.26 -1.89 32.12
CA PRO A 1076 -7.95 -2.41 32.48
C PRO A 1076 -7.26 -1.53 33.52
N ILE A 1077 -6.39 -2.13 34.33
CA ILE A 1077 -5.54 -1.36 35.24
C ILE A 1077 -4.67 -0.35 34.44
N GLY A 1078 -4.52 0.88 34.95
CA GLY A 1078 -3.80 1.96 34.24
C GLY A 1078 -4.54 2.56 33.02
N ALA A 1079 -5.74 2.09 32.69
CA ALA A 1079 -6.51 2.60 31.55
C ALA A 1079 -6.92 4.06 31.71
N LYS A 1080 -7.04 4.74 30.57
CA LYS A 1080 -7.26 6.19 30.45
C LYS A 1080 -8.35 6.48 29.43
N LEU A 1081 -9.31 7.30 29.79
CA LEU A 1081 -10.26 7.93 28.88
C LEU A 1081 -9.72 9.31 28.50
N VAL A 1082 -9.30 9.47 27.25
CA VAL A 1082 -8.59 10.63 26.73
C VAL A 1082 -9.53 11.45 25.85
N PHE A 1083 -9.95 12.61 26.35
CA PHE A 1083 -10.71 13.62 25.61
C PHE A 1083 -9.73 14.53 24.88
N GLN A 1084 -9.95 14.73 23.59
CA GLN A 1084 -9.07 15.49 22.71
C GLN A 1084 -9.90 16.56 22.00
N ARG A 1085 -9.59 17.83 22.24
CA ARG A 1085 -10.22 18.95 21.54
C ARG A 1085 -9.35 19.35 20.36
N TRP A 1086 -9.88 19.17 19.15
CA TRP A 1086 -9.25 19.46 17.88
C TRP A 1086 -9.92 20.66 17.21
N SER A 1087 -9.21 21.38 16.36
CA SER A 1087 -9.74 22.56 15.67
C SER A 1087 -9.34 22.59 14.20
N ASP A 1088 -10.26 22.97 13.31
CA ASP A 1088 -9.98 23.26 11.90
C ASP A 1088 -9.65 24.77 11.65
N GLY A 1089 -9.50 25.54 12.73
CA GLY A 1089 -9.32 26.99 12.72
C GLY A 1089 -10.63 27.80 12.74
N VAL A 1090 -11.79 27.15 12.57
CA VAL A 1090 -13.14 27.76 12.58
C VAL A 1090 -14.06 27.05 13.58
N ASN A 1091 -14.06 25.72 13.56
CA ASN A 1091 -14.86 24.84 14.39
C ASN A 1091 -13.95 23.98 15.26
N ASP A 1092 -14.45 23.69 16.46
CA ASP A 1092 -13.83 22.71 17.34
C ASP A 1092 -14.56 21.37 17.27
N PHE A 1093 -13.77 20.32 17.45
CA PHE A 1093 -14.20 18.94 17.40
C PHE A 1093 -13.67 18.19 18.63
N LEU A 1094 -14.45 17.26 19.15
CA LEU A 1094 -14.03 16.31 20.17
C LEU A 1094 -13.66 14.98 19.51
N ARG A 1095 -12.55 14.39 19.92
CA ARG A 1095 -12.27 12.95 19.77
C ARG A 1095 -12.05 12.35 21.15
N VAL A 1096 -12.55 11.13 21.37
CA VAL A 1096 -12.33 10.41 22.63
C VAL A 1096 -11.70 9.06 22.36
N GLU A 1097 -10.62 8.76 23.07
CA GLU A 1097 -9.92 7.48 22.97
C GLU A 1097 -9.82 6.80 24.34
N TYR A 1098 -9.90 5.48 24.32
CA TYR A 1098 -9.65 4.65 25.49
C TYR A 1098 -8.28 4.00 25.35
N VAL A 1099 -7.31 4.44 26.14
CA VAL A 1099 -5.89 4.07 26.05
C VAL A 1099 -5.52 3.16 27.22
N TYR A 1100 -4.88 2.03 26.95
CA TYR A 1100 -4.59 1.00 27.96
C TYR A 1100 -3.41 0.10 27.54
N GLN A 1101 -2.85 -0.64 28.49
CA GLN A 1101 -1.84 -1.66 28.21
C GLN A 1101 -2.46 -3.04 28.01
N SER A 1102 -1.93 -3.83 27.08
CA SER A 1102 -2.29 -5.24 26.93
C SER A 1102 -1.80 -6.09 28.11
N LEU A 1103 -2.32 -7.32 28.25
CA LEU A 1103 -1.86 -8.26 29.27
C LEU A 1103 -0.33 -8.46 29.26
N PRO A 1104 0.33 -8.71 28.11
CA PRO A 1104 1.80 -8.79 28.06
C PRO A 1104 2.49 -7.48 28.44
N GLN A 1105 1.98 -6.33 27.98
CA GLN A 1105 2.58 -5.03 28.29
C GLN A 1105 2.61 -4.78 29.81
N ILE A 1106 1.55 -5.17 30.52
CA ILE A 1106 1.47 -5.08 31.99
C ILE A 1106 2.38 -6.12 32.65
N ARG A 1107 2.19 -7.41 32.33
CA ARG A 1107 2.89 -8.51 33.00
C ARG A 1107 4.40 -8.46 32.79
N ASN A 1108 4.86 -8.11 31.58
CA ASN A 1108 6.27 -8.06 31.24
C ASN A 1108 6.91 -6.68 31.51
N ALA A 1109 6.12 -5.68 31.93
CA ALA A 1109 6.54 -4.29 32.04
C ALA A 1109 7.23 -3.79 30.75
N GLU A 1110 6.55 -3.97 29.62
CA GLU A 1110 7.05 -3.51 28.33
C GLU A 1110 7.06 -1.98 28.30
N GLN A 1111 8.22 -1.41 27.95
CA GLN A 1111 8.36 0.03 27.82
C GLN A 1111 7.49 0.55 26.67
N LEU A 1112 6.69 1.60 26.96
CA LEU A 1112 5.82 2.23 25.98
C LEU A 1112 6.53 3.39 25.27
N SER A 1113 6.31 3.51 23.96
CA SER A 1113 6.83 4.59 23.12
C SER A 1113 5.97 4.74 21.86
N LEU A 1114 6.25 5.70 20.99
CA LEU A 1114 5.59 5.77 19.67
C LEU A 1114 5.86 4.52 18.80
N LEU A 1115 6.98 3.82 19.01
CA LEU A 1115 7.33 2.57 18.31
C LEU A 1115 6.71 1.32 18.96
N ASN A 1116 6.45 1.37 20.27
CA ASN A 1116 5.74 0.34 21.03
C ASN A 1116 4.59 0.99 21.81
N PRO A 1117 3.50 1.41 21.14
CA PRO A 1117 2.45 2.20 21.79
C PRO A 1117 1.59 1.34 22.72
N PRO A 1118 0.96 1.95 23.74
CA PRO A 1118 -0.17 1.30 24.41
C PRO A 1118 -1.27 0.98 23.39
N LYS A 1119 -2.12 0.03 23.72
CA LYS A 1119 -3.34 -0.20 22.95
C LYS A 1119 -4.28 0.99 23.10
N ASN A 1120 -5.03 1.29 22.05
CA ASN A 1120 -6.09 2.28 22.11
C ASN A 1120 -7.29 1.85 21.26
N ILE A 1121 -8.47 2.38 21.59
CA ILE A 1121 -9.66 2.33 20.75
C ILE A 1121 -10.31 3.71 20.72
N THR A 1122 -10.95 4.05 19.61
CA THR A 1122 -11.79 5.26 19.53
C THR A 1122 -13.16 4.98 20.13
N MET A 1123 -13.64 5.89 20.98
CA MET A 1123 -14.91 5.78 21.67
C MET A 1123 -16.00 6.47 20.87
N TYR A 1124 -17.16 5.83 20.74
CA TYR A 1124 -18.26 6.35 19.93
C TYR A 1124 -19.51 6.61 20.77
N PHE A 1125 -20.22 7.72 20.55
CA PHE A 1125 -21.49 8.02 21.23
C PHE A 1125 -22.68 7.29 20.59
N ASN A 1126 -23.71 6.95 21.39
CA ASN A 1126 -24.92 6.29 20.89
C ASN A 1126 -25.78 7.20 19.99
N ASN A 1127 -25.85 8.49 20.30
CA ASN A 1127 -26.83 9.42 19.73
C ASN A 1127 -26.20 10.62 19.00
N MET A 1128 -24.92 10.52 18.62
CA MET A 1128 -24.24 11.53 17.82
C MET A 1128 -23.80 10.93 16.50
N SER A 1129 -24.00 11.67 15.41
CA SER A 1129 -23.33 11.40 14.15
C SER A 1129 -21.87 11.77 14.31
N ASP A 1130 -20.98 10.79 14.15
CA ASP A 1130 -19.54 11.01 14.17
C ASP A 1130 -19.00 11.20 12.76
N GLU A 1131 -17.97 12.03 12.65
CA GLU A 1131 -17.16 12.18 11.45
C GLU A 1131 -15.85 11.42 11.62
N ASN A 1132 -15.92 10.08 11.61
CA ASN A 1132 -14.77 9.17 11.81
C ASN A 1132 -14.14 9.32 13.21
N GLY A 1133 -14.97 9.26 14.26
CA GLY A 1133 -14.55 9.38 15.65
C GLY A 1133 -14.34 10.81 16.15
N PHE A 1134 -14.63 11.81 15.31
CA PHE A 1134 -14.68 13.23 15.69
C PHE A 1134 -16.13 13.70 15.78
N TYR A 1135 -16.41 14.54 16.77
CA TYR A 1135 -17.74 15.05 17.08
C TYR A 1135 -17.70 16.57 17.14
N ARG A 1136 -18.75 17.26 16.69
CA ARG A 1136 -18.78 18.73 16.85
C ARG A 1136 -18.75 19.09 18.32
N TRP A 1137 -17.92 20.06 18.69
CA TRP A 1137 -17.79 20.51 20.07
C TRP A 1137 -19.14 20.93 20.67
N SER A 1138 -19.97 21.63 19.89
CA SER A 1138 -21.30 22.07 20.32
C SER A 1138 -22.26 20.92 20.66
N GLU A 1139 -22.14 19.78 19.98
CA GLU A 1139 -22.97 18.60 20.27
C GLU A 1139 -22.48 17.93 21.56
N PHE A 1140 -21.17 17.85 21.75
CA PHE A 1140 -20.60 17.32 22.98
C PHE A 1140 -20.92 18.20 24.20
N GLU A 1141 -20.90 19.53 24.05
CA GLU A 1141 -21.37 20.44 25.09
C GLU A 1141 -22.82 20.16 25.49
N SER A 1142 -23.67 19.75 24.53
CA SER A 1142 -25.04 19.36 24.84
C SER A 1142 -25.12 18.09 25.68
N ILE A 1143 -24.25 17.11 25.45
CA ILE A 1143 -24.17 15.89 26.26
C ILE A 1143 -23.67 16.22 27.67
N LEU A 1144 -22.64 17.05 27.79
CA LEU A 1144 -22.16 17.51 29.09
C LEU A 1144 -23.30 18.21 29.85
N ARG A 1145 -24.06 19.10 29.19
CA ARG A 1145 -25.23 19.74 29.79
C ARG A 1145 -26.29 18.73 30.24
N ASP A 1146 -26.64 17.74 29.42
CA ASP A 1146 -27.65 16.70 29.72
C ASP A 1146 -27.29 15.80 30.92
N VAL A 1147 -26.03 15.79 31.35
CA VAL A 1147 -25.62 15.13 32.61
C VAL A 1147 -25.57 16.12 33.77
N THR A 1148 -25.14 17.35 33.53
CA THR A 1148 -24.86 18.33 34.60
C THR A 1148 -26.06 19.18 35.01
N GLU A 1149 -26.99 19.45 34.09
CA GLU A 1149 -28.15 20.33 34.23
C GLU A 1149 -29.44 19.51 34.25
#